data_AF-A0A1M7YMS4-F1
#
_entry.id   AF-A0A1M7YMS4-F1
#
_cell.length_a   1.000
_cell.length_b   1.000
_cell.length_c   1.000
_cell.angle_alpha   90.00
_cell.angle_beta   90.00
_cell.angle_gamma   90.00
#
_symmetry.space_group_name_H-M   'P 1'
#
loop_
_entity.id
_entity.type
_entity.pdbx_description
1 polymer ?
#
loop_
_entity_poly.entity_id
_entity_poly.type
_entity_poly.pdbx_seq_one_letter_code
_entity_poly.pdbx_strand_id
1 'polypeptide(L)'
;MREAGVLMPVASVSADYGVGDFGKQTYEFIDILKKSNISIWQILPLNPLGYGESPYQPYSSMAGDEIYIDLVRLYEEGLLADVPPAFRKTSTKIKYQEVRKYKEKYLKMAFKAFLPDKEYEEFIEQEWVYLYGVFLTLKKKNELKCWNEWKTEHKNWIQDRRFDETVYEKDIRYEMFVQYEFYRQWMALKSYANHSGIQIMGDVPFYVGIDSLDVWTNQEDFLLDKDGHPVFIAGVPPDYFSRTGQRWGNPIYNWERMEENNFHFWLERFGYTAKLFDIIRIDHFRAFDTYWKIPASCDTAIEGEWLEAPGYELFDLLLKTYPDIHIVAEDLGEMRPQVYELRDHYSLKGMKIIQFSFDPLEGNNGFPDRENMMVYTGTHDNETILGWFENQSGQVQNETELELYAYGYVSGSISHKFIRYTLDNLAEIAIIPVQDILEMGNEGRINTPGTLGSPNWEWKLSSLEELHAQTEFLAAAVTESGRFGEIRKVTEKIKDSARLLTKLLEQQFGKTIGACTREELLLGLLGMVKRLAADRTERDEKRKLYYISAEFLIGKLLSNNLINLGIYEDMRELLAASGQDLTEIEEAEPEPSLGNGGLGRLAACFLDSIATLGLAGDGIGLNYHLGLFKQHFKDFLQKEEKNPWMEKACWLTKKKNSYEVEFGSFKVKSILYNIDVIGYQNRNNKLHLFDSELVDEGLVEEGIEFDKKDIKKNLTLFLYPDDSDEAGRQLRIYQQYFMVSCGAQLILEESVRRGSDLHDLYEYAVIQINDTHPSLVIPELIRLLIKRGIALDEAISIVTKTCAYTNHTILAEALEKWPLDYLKKVVPQLVPIIEILDNRVRRKYGKEEVAIIDSRERVHMASMDIHYGFSVNGVAALHTDILKTTELNHFYKLYPEKFNNKTNGITFRRWLLHCNRELAFFIESLIGDGFHKDSMELNKLIHFRKEERVLSRLLNIKYQNKRKLKSWLEKDQGITIDENSIFDIQIKRLHEYKRQQMNALYVIYKYQEIKDGKLPEIPITVIFGAKAAPAYIIAKDIIHLILCLQELINNDPQVSPYLKVVMVEDYNVTKAEVLIPACDISEQISLASKEASGTGNMKFMLNGAVTLGTLDGANVEISDLVGGENIYLFGETSDQVIRHYQKADYISKRYYQKDDDIKKALDFIISERMLAIGQKENLQRLYKEILNKDWFMSLLDFKDYIRAREEAYTDYKDRLGWAEKMLVNISKAGYFSSDRTIREYNEQIWKLDGDIKRK
;
A
#
# COMPACT_ATOMS: atom_id res chain seq x y z
N MET A 1 16.51 -12.11 -14.56
CA MET A 1 15.71 -11.67 -15.74
C MET A 1 16.64 -10.84 -16.61
N ARG A 2 16.51 -10.84 -17.96
CA ARG A 2 17.49 -10.14 -18.82
C ARG A 2 17.01 -8.73 -19.22
N GLU A 3 17.93 -7.77 -19.20
CA GLU A 3 17.68 -6.34 -19.41
C GLU A 3 18.64 -5.73 -20.44
N ALA A 4 18.23 -4.61 -21.03
CA ALA A 4 19.02 -3.85 -22.00
C ALA A 4 19.18 -2.40 -21.53
N GLY A 5 20.40 -1.89 -21.63
CA GLY A 5 20.78 -0.55 -21.22
C GLY A 5 21.61 0.17 -22.26
N VAL A 6 21.83 1.47 -22.03
CA VAL A 6 22.75 2.29 -22.84
C VAL A 6 23.76 3.01 -21.97
N LEU A 7 24.97 3.18 -22.50
CA LEU A 7 26.00 4.04 -21.92
C LEU A 7 25.98 5.40 -22.63
N MET A 8 25.65 6.46 -21.89
CA MET A 8 25.68 7.83 -22.38
C MET A 8 26.00 8.79 -21.24
N PRO A 9 27.18 9.44 -21.22
CA PRO A 9 27.47 10.48 -20.24
C PRO A 9 26.47 11.62 -20.34
N VAL A 10 25.96 12.13 -19.22
CA VAL A 10 25.04 13.29 -19.23
C VAL A 10 25.69 14.47 -19.96
N ALA A 11 26.99 14.71 -19.75
CA ALA A 11 27.73 15.79 -20.39
C ALA A 11 27.75 15.72 -21.92
N SER A 12 27.60 14.51 -22.46
CA SER A 12 27.62 14.23 -23.89
C SER A 12 26.24 14.33 -24.55
N VAL A 13 25.15 14.43 -23.78
CA VAL A 13 23.81 14.61 -24.34
C VAL A 13 23.74 15.95 -25.07
N SER A 14 22.98 16.02 -26.18
CA SER A 14 22.77 17.30 -26.88
C SER A 14 22.10 18.31 -25.95
N ALA A 15 22.48 19.57 -26.02
CA ALA A 15 21.99 20.63 -25.14
C ALA A 15 22.37 22.02 -25.66
N ASP A 16 21.63 23.03 -25.19
CA ASP A 16 21.69 24.40 -25.68
C ASP A 16 22.85 25.24 -25.11
N TYR A 17 23.50 24.77 -24.03
CA TYR A 17 24.52 25.52 -23.29
C TYR A 17 25.93 24.90 -23.33
N GLY A 18 26.24 24.15 -24.40
CA GLY A 18 27.61 23.73 -24.73
C GLY A 18 28.09 22.47 -24.02
N VAL A 19 27.30 21.94 -23.08
CA VAL A 19 27.45 20.66 -22.39
C VAL A 19 26.05 20.08 -22.19
N GLY A 20 25.90 18.76 -22.21
CA GLY A 20 24.66 18.13 -21.77
C GLY A 20 24.38 18.43 -20.30
N ASP A 21 23.14 18.77 -19.99
CA ASP A 21 22.69 19.22 -18.67
C ASP A 21 21.31 18.63 -18.32
N PHE A 22 20.74 18.99 -17.19
CA PHE A 22 19.43 18.49 -16.74
C PHE A 22 18.25 19.17 -17.45
N GLY A 23 18.48 19.72 -18.63
CA GLY A 23 17.50 20.42 -19.45
C GLY A 23 16.68 19.50 -20.35
N LYS A 24 15.80 20.11 -21.15
CA LYS A 24 14.79 19.48 -22.01
C LYS A 24 15.31 18.31 -22.86
N GLN A 25 16.49 18.45 -23.46
CA GLN A 25 17.05 17.45 -24.37
C GLN A 25 17.38 16.14 -23.63
N THR A 26 17.76 16.21 -22.35
CA THR A 26 18.02 15.01 -21.55
C THR A 26 16.73 14.27 -21.20
N TYR A 27 15.62 15.00 -21.00
CA TYR A 27 14.29 14.40 -20.90
C TYR A 27 13.86 13.74 -22.23
N GLU A 28 14.13 14.40 -23.36
CA GLU A 28 13.87 13.83 -24.70
C GLU A 28 14.71 12.58 -24.98
N PHE A 29 15.95 12.54 -24.50
CA PHE A 29 16.79 11.35 -24.55
C PHE A 29 16.16 10.18 -23.78
N ILE A 30 15.68 10.41 -22.55
CA ILE A 30 14.94 9.41 -21.77
C ILE A 30 13.70 8.90 -22.54
N ASP A 31 12.96 9.79 -23.20
CA ASP A 31 11.83 9.41 -24.05
C ASP A 31 12.23 8.53 -25.23
N ILE A 32 13.40 8.77 -25.84
CA ILE A 32 13.95 7.91 -26.90
C ILE A 32 14.31 6.54 -26.33
N LEU A 33 14.96 6.45 -25.17
CA LEU A 33 15.27 5.18 -24.51
C LEU A 33 14.01 4.38 -24.22
N LYS A 34 12.99 5.07 -23.70
CA LYS A 34 11.67 4.51 -23.43
C LYS A 34 11.02 3.97 -24.71
N LYS A 35 11.15 4.64 -25.85
CA LYS A 35 10.64 4.13 -27.14
C LYS A 35 11.47 2.97 -27.69
N SER A 36 12.77 2.94 -27.38
CA SER A 36 13.76 1.95 -27.85
C SER A 36 13.80 0.65 -27.05
N ASN A 37 12.89 0.49 -26.09
CA ASN A 37 12.84 -0.67 -25.20
C ASN A 37 13.97 -0.83 -24.18
N ILE A 38 14.74 0.23 -23.97
CA ILE A 38 15.83 0.27 -22.98
C ILE A 38 15.28 0.47 -21.57
N SER A 39 15.83 -0.26 -20.57
CA SER A 39 15.45 -0.18 -19.16
C SER A 39 16.56 0.34 -18.23
N ILE A 40 17.79 0.50 -18.72
CA ILE A 40 18.91 1.02 -17.94
C ILE A 40 19.60 2.16 -18.70
N TRP A 41 19.84 3.28 -18.03
CA TRP A 41 20.72 4.34 -18.52
C TRP A 41 21.94 4.42 -17.61
N GLN A 42 23.09 3.99 -18.14
CA GLN A 42 24.37 4.17 -17.48
C GLN A 42 24.97 5.52 -17.84
N ILE A 43 25.41 6.23 -16.80
CA ILE A 43 26.09 7.51 -16.89
C ILE A 43 27.52 7.39 -16.35
N LEU A 44 28.36 8.37 -16.69
CA LEU A 44 29.65 8.59 -16.04
C LEU A 44 29.47 9.49 -14.80
N PRO A 45 30.49 9.60 -13.92
CA PRO A 45 30.37 10.39 -12.69
C PRO A 45 29.91 11.82 -12.96
N LEU A 46 28.97 12.30 -12.13
CA LEU A 46 28.40 13.66 -12.22
C LEU A 46 29.17 14.68 -11.37
N ASN A 47 30.31 14.25 -10.82
CA ASN A 47 31.05 15.00 -9.84
C ASN A 47 31.89 16.12 -10.48
N PRO A 48 32.20 17.20 -9.74
CA PRO A 48 33.02 18.32 -10.21
C PRO A 48 34.38 17.87 -10.74
N LEU A 49 34.65 18.15 -12.01
CA LEU A 49 35.88 17.69 -12.67
C LEU A 49 37.14 18.32 -12.07
N GLY A 50 38.17 17.49 -11.85
CA GLY A 50 39.49 17.92 -11.38
C GLY A 50 40.55 17.88 -12.48
N TYR A 51 41.72 17.31 -12.17
CA TYR A 51 42.88 17.34 -13.07
C TYR A 51 42.58 16.64 -14.41
N GLY A 52 42.96 17.30 -15.51
CA GLY A 52 42.75 16.79 -16.87
C GLY A 52 41.29 16.76 -17.34
N GLU A 53 40.37 17.40 -16.61
CA GLU A 53 38.90 17.35 -16.86
C GLU A 53 38.35 15.91 -16.82
N SER A 54 39.00 15.02 -16.05
CA SER A 54 38.56 13.63 -15.90
C SER A 54 37.45 13.52 -14.85
N PRO A 55 36.34 12.80 -15.13
CA PRO A 55 35.31 12.53 -14.13
C PRO A 55 35.76 11.54 -13.04
N TYR A 56 36.91 10.88 -13.22
CA TYR A 56 37.50 9.93 -12.26
C TYR A 56 38.52 10.59 -11.31
N GLN A 57 38.73 11.90 -11.41
CA GLN A 57 39.51 12.67 -10.44
C GLN A 57 38.72 13.90 -9.95
N PRO A 58 37.54 13.71 -9.33
CA PRO A 58 36.70 14.83 -8.98
C PRO A 58 37.21 15.60 -7.76
N TYR A 59 36.78 16.86 -7.62
CA TYR A 59 37.00 17.65 -6.41
C TYR A 59 36.21 17.16 -5.19
N SER A 60 35.19 16.32 -5.39
CA SER A 60 34.49 15.62 -4.33
C SER A 60 33.76 14.42 -4.90
N SER A 61 33.75 13.30 -4.18
CA SER A 61 32.97 12.12 -4.55
C SER A 61 31.46 12.24 -4.29
N MET A 62 31.02 13.27 -3.54
CA MET A 62 29.62 13.51 -3.18
C MET A 62 29.02 14.75 -3.85
N ALA A 63 29.81 15.79 -4.13
CA ALA A 63 29.31 16.99 -4.80
C ALA A 63 28.93 16.71 -6.26
N GLY A 64 27.99 17.47 -6.80
CA GLY A 64 27.62 17.51 -8.21
C GLY A 64 28.24 18.70 -8.93
N ASP A 65 28.56 18.53 -10.21
CA ASP A 65 29.16 19.58 -11.05
C ASP A 65 28.12 20.61 -11.51
N GLU A 66 28.39 21.89 -11.30
CA GLU A 66 27.48 22.99 -11.68
C GLU A 66 27.23 23.08 -13.19
N ILE A 67 28.07 22.46 -14.01
CA ILE A 67 27.89 22.44 -15.47
C ILE A 67 26.57 21.75 -15.88
N TYR A 68 26.03 20.85 -15.04
CA TYR A 68 24.80 20.12 -15.33
C TYR A 68 23.51 20.87 -14.96
N ILE A 69 23.60 21.99 -14.25
CA ILE A 69 22.42 22.78 -13.86
C ILE A 69 21.84 23.44 -15.11
N ASP A 70 20.56 23.19 -15.40
CA ASP A 70 19.85 23.80 -16.52
C ASP A 70 19.47 25.25 -16.18
N LEU A 71 19.82 26.15 -17.09
CA LEU A 71 19.57 27.57 -16.95
C LEU A 71 18.14 27.97 -17.36
N VAL A 72 17.49 27.21 -18.24
CA VAL A 72 16.09 27.48 -18.62
C VAL A 72 15.19 27.24 -17.42
N ARG A 73 15.40 26.14 -16.70
CA ARG A 73 14.66 25.83 -15.49
C ARG A 73 14.79 26.90 -14.39
N LEU A 74 15.99 27.45 -14.17
CA LEU A 74 16.19 28.56 -13.24
C LEU A 74 15.39 29.82 -13.65
N TYR A 75 15.18 30.04 -14.96
CA TYR A 75 14.29 31.09 -15.43
C TYR A 75 12.81 30.75 -15.20
N GLU A 76 12.39 29.52 -15.50
CA GLU A 76 11.00 29.06 -15.28
C GLU A 76 10.59 29.14 -13.81
N GLU A 77 11.54 28.92 -12.90
CA GLU A 77 11.36 29.02 -11.44
C GLU A 77 11.46 30.46 -10.92
N GLY A 78 11.70 31.44 -11.80
CA GLY A 78 11.76 32.87 -11.45
C GLY A 78 13.05 33.31 -10.78
N LEU A 79 14.10 32.47 -10.74
CA LEU A 79 15.43 32.83 -10.23
C LEU A 79 16.23 33.66 -11.23
N LEU A 80 15.89 33.58 -12.52
CA LEU A 80 16.42 34.45 -13.58
C LEU A 80 15.29 35.29 -14.19
N ALA A 81 15.59 36.55 -14.54
CA ALA A 81 14.61 37.46 -15.14
C ALA A 81 14.33 37.17 -16.63
N ASP A 82 15.31 36.62 -17.34
CA ASP A 82 15.26 36.31 -18.77
C ASP A 82 15.92 34.95 -19.03
N VAL A 83 15.44 34.22 -20.05
CA VAL A 83 16.07 32.98 -20.52
C VAL A 83 17.48 33.29 -21.02
N PRO A 84 18.53 32.65 -20.50
CA PRO A 84 19.88 32.84 -21.01
C PRO A 84 20.00 32.41 -22.48
N PRO A 85 20.69 33.19 -23.35
CA PRO A 85 20.83 32.84 -24.75
C PRO A 85 21.58 31.52 -24.90
N ALA A 86 21.25 30.74 -25.93
CA ALA A 86 21.95 29.49 -26.21
C ALA A 86 23.46 29.74 -26.41
N PHE A 87 24.29 28.84 -25.91
CA PHE A 87 25.75 28.95 -25.93
C PHE A 87 26.35 27.65 -26.48
N ARG A 88 27.05 27.72 -27.61
CA ARG A 88 27.69 26.54 -28.25
C ARG A 88 26.74 25.33 -28.48
N LYS A 89 25.45 25.59 -28.71
CA LYS A 89 24.38 24.58 -28.93
C LYS A 89 24.78 23.43 -29.87
N THR A 90 25.31 23.73 -31.05
CA THR A 90 25.63 22.76 -32.10
C THR A 90 27.05 22.19 -32.01
N SER A 91 27.78 22.45 -30.94
CA SER A 91 29.16 21.96 -30.79
C SER A 91 29.18 20.45 -30.50
N THR A 92 30.07 19.74 -31.18
CA THR A 92 30.37 18.31 -30.94
C THR A 92 31.47 18.09 -29.92
N LYS A 93 32.05 19.19 -29.38
CA LYS A 93 33.09 19.16 -28.35
C LYS A 93 32.76 20.07 -27.19
N ILE A 94 32.87 19.55 -25.98
CA ILE A 94 32.68 20.27 -24.74
C ILE A 94 33.92 21.13 -24.47
N LYS A 95 33.70 22.40 -24.11
CA LYS A 95 34.75 23.31 -23.63
C LYS A 95 34.47 23.69 -22.19
N TYR A 96 34.80 22.78 -21.27
CA TYR A 96 34.44 22.83 -19.84
C TYR A 96 34.69 24.19 -19.20
N GLN A 97 35.88 24.77 -19.37
CA GLN A 97 36.22 26.08 -18.80
C GLN A 97 35.38 27.23 -19.34
N GLU A 98 35.02 27.20 -20.63
CA GLU A 98 34.14 28.21 -21.22
C GLU A 98 32.69 28.05 -20.75
N VAL A 99 32.20 26.81 -20.65
CA VAL A 99 30.86 26.49 -20.15
C VAL A 99 30.72 26.90 -18.69
N ARG A 100 31.69 26.56 -17.83
CA ARG A 100 31.69 26.91 -16.40
C ARG A 100 31.66 28.43 -16.23
N LYS A 101 32.51 29.16 -16.97
CA LYS A 101 32.50 30.64 -17.00
C LYS A 101 31.18 31.23 -17.49
N TYR A 102 30.53 30.59 -18.46
CA TYR A 102 29.24 31.03 -18.98
C TYR A 102 28.12 30.83 -17.94
N LYS A 103 27.98 29.61 -17.40
CA LYS A 103 26.93 29.26 -16.42
C LYS A 103 27.12 29.99 -15.08
N GLU A 104 28.34 30.19 -14.59
CA GLU A 104 28.63 30.87 -13.32
C GLU A 104 28.00 32.27 -13.24
N LYS A 105 28.00 33.02 -14.35
CA LYS A 105 27.35 34.34 -14.42
C LYS A 105 25.87 34.26 -14.04
N TYR A 106 25.16 33.25 -14.55
CA TYR A 106 23.73 33.08 -14.34
C TYR A 106 23.44 32.44 -12.98
N LEU A 107 24.23 31.47 -12.54
CA LEU A 107 24.11 30.89 -11.20
C LEU A 107 24.28 31.95 -10.11
N LYS A 108 25.21 32.91 -10.28
CA LYS A 108 25.35 34.06 -9.36
C LYS A 108 24.18 35.04 -9.42
N MET A 109 23.45 35.12 -10.54
CA MET A 109 22.22 35.89 -10.63
C MET A 109 21.07 35.17 -9.92
N ALA A 110 20.93 33.87 -10.15
CA ALA A 110 19.96 33.01 -9.48
C ALA A 110 20.12 33.04 -7.96
N PHE A 111 21.35 32.89 -7.45
CA PHE A 111 21.65 32.96 -6.02
C PHE A 111 21.24 34.29 -5.37
N LYS A 112 21.30 35.42 -6.11
CA LYS A 112 20.86 36.72 -5.57
C LYS A 112 19.35 36.83 -5.45
N ALA A 113 18.61 36.10 -6.28
CA ALA A 113 17.15 36.04 -6.25
C ALA A 113 16.62 34.92 -5.34
N PHE A 114 17.47 33.95 -5.01
CA PHE A 114 17.14 32.78 -4.20
C PHE A 114 16.77 33.16 -2.77
N LEU A 115 15.65 32.58 -2.31
CA LEU A 115 15.19 32.64 -0.93
C LEU A 115 15.22 31.22 -0.37
N PRO A 116 16.00 30.94 0.69
CA PRO A 116 16.01 29.64 1.35
C PRO A 116 14.59 29.20 1.74
N ASP A 117 14.22 28.01 1.30
CA ASP A 117 13.00 27.32 1.69
C ASP A 117 13.33 26.12 2.60
N LYS A 118 12.29 25.41 3.03
CA LYS A 118 12.46 24.27 3.95
C LYS A 118 13.29 23.15 3.32
N GLU A 119 13.14 22.91 2.02
CA GLU A 119 13.88 21.86 1.31
C GLU A 119 15.37 22.18 1.22
N TYR A 120 15.72 23.46 1.00
CA TYR A 120 17.09 23.93 1.08
C TYR A 120 17.68 23.75 2.48
N GLU A 121 16.97 24.17 3.53
CA GLU A 121 17.44 24.03 4.92
C GLU A 121 17.68 22.55 5.27
N GLU A 122 16.76 21.64 4.90
CA GLU A 122 16.93 20.20 5.09
C GLU A 122 18.13 19.64 4.29
N PHE A 123 18.38 20.13 3.08
CA PHE A 123 19.50 19.68 2.26
C PHE A 123 20.85 20.06 2.87
N ILE A 124 20.98 21.29 3.38
CA ILE A 124 22.24 21.82 3.91
C ILE A 124 22.59 21.32 5.31
N GLU A 125 21.67 20.61 5.99
CA GLU A 125 21.96 19.89 7.24
C GLU A 125 23.02 18.79 7.06
N GLN A 126 23.26 18.35 5.83
CA GLN A 126 24.31 17.39 5.51
C GLN A 126 25.69 18.04 5.65
N GLU A 127 26.52 17.51 6.55
CA GLU A 127 27.83 18.09 6.89
C GLU A 127 28.74 18.29 5.66
N TRP A 128 28.76 17.32 4.75
CA TRP A 128 29.57 17.38 3.54
C TRP A 128 29.24 18.60 2.65
N VAL A 129 28.00 19.09 2.66
CA VAL A 129 27.57 20.24 1.83
C VAL A 129 28.25 21.51 2.31
N TYR A 130 28.24 21.74 3.63
CA TYR A 130 28.94 22.87 4.22
C TYR A 130 30.46 22.76 4.02
N LEU A 131 31.04 21.58 4.28
CA LEU A 131 32.48 21.36 4.10
C LEU A 131 32.92 21.54 2.64
N TYR A 132 32.12 21.10 1.67
CA TYR A 132 32.36 21.36 0.25
C TYR A 132 32.33 22.86 -0.07
N GLY A 133 31.36 23.58 0.48
CA GLY A 133 31.26 25.04 0.31
C GLY A 133 32.49 25.77 0.83
N VAL A 134 33.02 25.35 1.99
CA VAL A 134 34.29 25.89 2.53
C VAL A 134 35.47 25.49 1.66
N PHE A 135 35.63 24.21 1.33
CA PHE A 135 36.73 23.70 0.52
C PHE A 135 36.85 24.43 -0.81
N LEU A 136 35.75 24.52 -1.57
CA LEU A 136 35.76 25.14 -2.89
C LEU A 136 35.97 26.66 -2.81
N THR A 137 35.44 27.31 -1.77
CA THR A 137 35.69 28.72 -1.49
C THR A 137 37.18 28.97 -1.22
N LEU A 138 37.79 28.21 -0.31
CA LEU A 138 39.22 28.33 0.02
C LEU A 138 40.10 28.00 -1.20
N LYS A 139 39.73 26.99 -1.99
CA LYS A 139 40.40 26.66 -3.26
C LYS A 139 40.41 27.86 -4.21
N LYS A 140 39.26 28.52 -4.41
CA LYS A 140 39.16 29.74 -5.23
C LYS A 140 40.01 30.89 -4.67
N LYS A 141 40.10 31.06 -3.35
CA LYS A 141 40.96 32.08 -2.71
C LYS A 141 42.45 31.79 -2.82
N ASN A 142 42.83 30.53 -2.97
CA ASN A 142 44.22 30.09 -3.18
C ASN A 142 44.54 29.85 -4.67
N GLU A 143 43.89 30.58 -5.60
CA GLU A 143 44.18 30.53 -7.04
C GLU A 143 44.00 29.13 -7.67
N LEU A 144 43.04 28.35 -7.15
CA LEU A 144 42.74 26.98 -7.56
C LEU A 144 43.87 25.95 -7.34
N LYS A 145 44.91 26.29 -6.57
CA LYS A 145 45.98 25.36 -6.18
C LYS A 145 45.45 24.18 -5.37
N CYS A 146 46.20 23.09 -5.33
CA CYS A 146 45.92 21.95 -4.47
C CYS A 146 45.99 22.35 -2.99
N TRP A 147 45.17 21.72 -2.13
CA TRP A 147 45.04 22.12 -0.72
C TRP A 147 46.34 22.00 0.08
N ASN A 148 47.25 21.10 -0.30
CA ASN A 148 48.55 20.94 0.34
C ASN A 148 49.51 22.10 0.08
N GLU A 149 49.23 22.93 -0.94
CA GLU A 149 49.96 24.16 -1.29
C GLU A 149 49.29 25.45 -0.76
N TRP A 150 48.14 25.34 -0.09
CA TRP A 150 47.45 26.51 0.46
C TRP A 150 48.25 27.14 1.61
N LYS A 151 47.91 28.39 1.94
CA LYS A 151 48.37 29.02 3.19
C LYS A 151 48.08 28.09 4.37
N THR A 152 49.00 28.02 5.33
CA THR A 152 48.92 27.11 6.49
C THR A 152 47.58 27.22 7.24
N GLU A 153 47.04 28.44 7.37
CA GLU A 153 45.75 28.70 8.02
C GLU A 153 44.55 28.08 7.28
N HIS A 154 44.57 28.05 5.94
CA HIS A 154 43.52 27.43 5.13
C HIS A 154 43.70 25.91 5.03
N LYS A 155 44.96 25.47 4.85
CA LYS A 155 45.34 24.05 4.75
C LYS A 155 44.91 23.27 5.99
N ASN A 156 45.23 23.81 7.18
CA ASN A 156 45.02 23.13 8.46
C ASN A 156 43.65 23.41 9.09
N TRP A 157 42.81 24.25 8.47
CA TRP A 157 41.52 24.66 9.03
C TRP A 157 40.64 23.46 9.38
N ILE A 158 40.66 22.41 8.55
CA ILE A 158 39.85 21.21 8.78
C ILE A 158 40.23 20.47 10.07
N GLN A 159 41.49 20.57 10.50
CA GLN A 159 42.01 19.94 11.73
C GLN A 159 41.88 20.85 12.96
N ASP A 160 42.17 22.14 12.81
CA ASP A 160 42.26 23.05 13.96
C ASP A 160 41.09 24.04 14.11
N ARG A 161 40.31 24.24 13.04
CA ARG A 161 39.17 25.18 12.94
C ARG A 161 39.52 26.59 13.43
N ARG A 162 40.77 27.05 13.25
CA ARG A 162 41.26 28.34 13.79
C ARG A 162 41.06 29.54 12.87
N PHE A 163 41.11 29.33 11.56
CA PHE A 163 40.81 30.39 10.60
C PHE A 163 39.31 30.68 10.62
N ASP A 164 38.95 31.96 10.71
CA ASP A 164 37.55 32.41 10.72
C ASP A 164 37.00 32.44 9.29
N GLU A 165 36.34 31.37 8.87
CA GLU A 165 35.75 31.22 7.53
C GLU A 165 34.52 32.12 7.31
N THR A 166 33.94 32.71 8.35
CA THR A 166 32.76 33.57 8.24
C THR A 166 33.03 34.84 7.42
N VAL A 167 34.31 35.22 7.25
CA VAL A 167 34.75 36.26 6.31
C VAL A 167 34.39 35.93 4.85
N TYR A 168 34.13 34.66 4.55
CA TYR A 168 33.71 34.15 3.24
C TYR A 168 32.29 33.54 3.25
N GLU A 169 31.47 33.80 4.26
CA GLU A 169 30.12 33.23 4.43
C GLU A 169 29.27 33.30 3.16
N LYS A 170 29.31 34.43 2.44
CA LYS A 170 28.54 34.63 1.21
C LYS A 170 29.01 33.71 0.07
N ASP A 171 30.32 33.50 -0.04
CA ASP A 171 30.90 32.62 -1.08
C ASP A 171 30.57 31.16 -0.72
N ILE A 172 30.66 30.77 0.56
CA ILE A 172 30.29 29.44 1.06
C ILE A 172 28.83 29.13 0.76
N ARG A 173 27.91 30.04 1.11
CA ARG A 173 26.47 29.88 0.82
C ARG A 173 26.17 29.80 -0.68
N TYR A 174 26.95 30.49 -1.51
CA TYR A 174 26.80 30.37 -2.97
C TYR A 174 27.12 28.95 -3.45
N GLU A 175 28.21 28.35 -2.96
CA GLU A 175 28.55 26.97 -3.33
C GLU A 175 27.50 25.97 -2.80
N MET A 176 26.96 26.19 -1.59
CA MET A 176 25.88 25.36 -1.03
C MET A 176 24.59 25.45 -1.87
N PHE A 177 24.22 26.65 -2.31
CA PHE A 177 23.10 26.88 -3.24
C PHE A 177 23.31 26.12 -4.56
N VAL A 178 24.52 26.17 -5.12
CA VAL A 178 24.84 25.44 -6.36
C VAL A 178 24.63 23.93 -6.18
N GLN A 179 25.06 23.36 -5.06
CA GLN A 179 24.84 21.93 -4.76
C GLN A 179 23.37 21.59 -4.57
N TYR A 180 22.60 22.47 -3.92
CA TYR A 180 21.15 22.31 -3.79
C TYR A 180 20.45 22.30 -5.15
N GLU A 181 20.79 23.25 -6.03
CA GLU A 181 20.23 23.32 -7.39
C GLU A 181 20.58 22.09 -8.23
N PHE A 182 21.83 21.63 -8.16
CA PHE A 182 22.24 20.37 -8.77
C PHE A 182 21.37 19.21 -8.27
N TYR A 183 21.27 19.04 -6.95
CA TYR A 183 20.53 17.92 -6.34
C TYR A 183 19.05 17.93 -6.73
N ARG A 184 18.40 19.10 -6.62
CA ARG A 184 16.98 19.27 -6.94
C ARG A 184 16.68 18.94 -8.40
N GLN A 185 17.50 19.44 -9.33
CA GLN A 185 17.29 19.17 -10.75
C GLN A 185 17.63 17.71 -11.12
N TRP A 186 18.71 17.16 -10.55
CA TRP A 186 19.09 15.75 -10.75
C TRP A 186 18.00 14.80 -10.27
N MET A 187 17.50 14.98 -9.05
CA MET A 187 16.47 14.10 -8.48
C MET A 187 15.16 14.18 -9.27
N ALA A 188 14.83 15.35 -9.84
CA ALA A 188 13.69 15.49 -10.73
C ALA A 188 13.87 14.70 -12.05
N LEU A 189 15.08 14.72 -12.63
CA LEU A 189 15.40 13.96 -13.84
C LEU A 189 15.43 12.45 -13.58
N LYS A 190 16.10 12.00 -12.50
CA LYS A 190 16.11 10.61 -12.05
C LYS A 190 14.71 10.09 -11.81
N SER A 191 13.89 10.87 -11.10
CA SER A 191 12.48 10.52 -10.88
C SER A 191 11.76 10.31 -12.22
N TYR A 192 11.94 11.22 -13.19
CA TYR A 192 11.34 11.06 -14.52
C TYR A 192 11.82 9.82 -15.28
N ALA A 193 13.10 9.49 -15.20
CA ALA A 193 13.67 8.26 -15.76
C ALA A 193 13.01 7.02 -15.13
N ASN A 194 12.93 6.98 -13.80
CA ASN A 194 12.37 5.85 -13.06
C ASN A 194 10.87 5.66 -13.37
N HIS A 195 10.09 6.74 -13.43
CA HIS A 195 8.68 6.69 -13.87
C HIS A 195 8.52 6.25 -15.34
N SER A 196 9.56 6.44 -16.15
CA SER A 196 9.60 5.95 -17.53
C SER A 196 10.08 4.50 -17.65
N GLY A 197 10.34 3.82 -16.53
CA GLY A 197 10.84 2.46 -16.46
C GLY A 197 12.31 2.33 -16.84
N ILE A 198 13.09 3.40 -16.63
CA ILE A 198 14.54 3.46 -16.88
C ILE A 198 15.24 3.67 -15.56
N GLN A 199 16.05 2.70 -15.14
CA GLN A 199 16.92 2.81 -13.97
C GLN A 199 18.20 3.55 -14.33
N ILE A 200 18.70 4.38 -13.41
CA ILE A 200 19.98 5.06 -13.57
C ILE A 200 21.10 4.23 -12.93
N MET A 201 22.08 3.84 -13.75
CA MET A 201 23.32 3.25 -13.29
C MET A 201 24.41 4.32 -13.23
N GLY A 202 24.87 4.66 -12.03
CA GLY A 202 25.97 5.61 -11.83
C GLY A 202 27.30 4.90 -11.64
N ASP A 203 28.38 5.57 -12.07
CA ASP A 203 29.75 5.08 -11.94
C ASP A 203 30.44 5.70 -10.71
N VAL A 204 31.18 4.88 -9.96
CA VAL A 204 31.92 5.31 -8.77
C VAL A 204 33.41 4.96 -8.95
N PRO A 205 34.29 5.97 -9.14
CA PRO A 205 35.73 5.77 -9.20
C PRO A 205 36.25 5.11 -7.91
N PHE A 206 37.11 4.09 -7.98
CA PHE A 206 37.72 3.57 -6.76
C PHE A 206 38.54 4.67 -6.07
N TYR A 207 39.56 5.18 -6.75
CA TYR A 207 40.46 6.21 -6.23
C TYR A 207 39.84 7.61 -6.28
N VAL A 208 40.23 8.46 -5.33
CA VAL A 208 39.93 9.90 -5.32
C VAL A 208 41.18 10.71 -5.61
N GLY A 209 41.03 11.94 -6.11
CA GLY A 209 42.17 12.83 -6.39
C GLY A 209 42.77 13.43 -5.12
N ILE A 210 44.08 13.70 -5.09
CA ILE A 210 44.70 14.44 -3.97
C ILE A 210 44.06 15.82 -3.78
N ASP A 211 43.75 16.50 -4.88
CA ASP A 211 43.12 17.81 -4.89
C ASP A 211 41.60 17.71 -4.72
N SER A 212 41.13 17.15 -3.62
CA SER A 212 39.69 16.94 -3.36
C SER A 212 39.30 17.25 -1.91
N LEU A 213 38.00 17.52 -1.71
CA LEU A 213 37.37 17.54 -0.41
C LEU A 213 37.62 16.21 0.32
N ASP A 214 37.48 15.10 -0.40
CA ASP A 214 37.55 13.74 0.15
C ASP A 214 38.86 13.52 0.91
N VAL A 215 39.99 13.94 0.33
CA VAL A 215 41.32 13.80 0.95
C VAL A 215 41.57 14.92 1.96
N TRP A 216 41.12 16.15 1.71
CA TRP A 216 41.32 17.26 2.62
C TRP A 216 40.62 17.06 3.97
N THR A 217 39.40 16.50 3.99
CA THR A 217 38.64 16.23 5.21
C THR A 217 39.07 14.95 5.91
N ASN A 218 39.51 13.94 5.16
CA ASN A 218 39.84 12.62 5.70
C ASN A 218 41.34 12.32 5.63
N GLN A 219 42.21 13.28 5.95
CA GLN A 219 43.67 13.15 5.75
C GLN A 219 44.29 11.91 6.41
N GLU A 220 43.75 11.43 7.53
CA GLU A 220 44.24 10.23 8.24
C GLU A 220 43.91 8.92 7.50
N ASP A 221 42.87 8.93 6.68
CA ASP A 221 42.42 7.78 5.87
C ASP A 221 43.28 7.57 4.61
N PHE A 222 44.29 8.42 4.39
CA PHE A 222 45.21 8.34 3.26
C PHE A 222 46.66 8.33 3.71
N LEU A 223 47.53 7.69 2.93
CA LEU A 223 48.98 7.63 3.19
C LEU A 223 49.68 8.92 2.75
N LEU A 224 49.60 9.94 3.60
CA LEU A 224 50.19 11.27 3.38
C LEU A 224 51.41 11.52 4.29
N ASP A 225 52.34 12.36 3.82
CA ASP A 225 53.41 12.89 4.66
C ASP A 225 52.91 14.05 5.55
N LYS A 226 53.77 14.56 6.44
CA LYS A 226 53.45 15.67 7.35
C LYS A 226 53.05 16.97 6.63
N ASP A 227 53.41 17.10 5.36
CA ASP A 227 53.13 18.24 4.51
C ASP A 227 51.93 17.95 3.57
N GLY A 228 51.20 16.85 3.77
CA GLY A 228 50.01 16.49 3.01
C GLY A 228 50.29 16.01 1.58
N HIS A 229 51.54 15.60 1.26
CA HIS A 229 51.85 14.97 -0.03
C HIS A 229 51.67 13.46 0.07
N PRO A 230 51.17 12.79 -0.99
CA PRO A 230 51.11 11.33 -1.02
C PRO A 230 52.50 10.71 -0.84
N VAL A 231 52.65 9.78 0.11
CA VAL A 231 53.87 8.96 0.24
C VAL A 231 53.88 7.88 -0.85
N PHE A 232 52.70 7.37 -1.17
CA PHE A 232 52.45 6.39 -2.22
C PHE A 232 51.27 6.81 -3.08
N ILE A 233 51.31 6.37 -4.33
CA ILE A 233 50.28 6.67 -5.32
C ILE A 233 49.79 5.40 -6.03
N ALA A 234 48.57 5.48 -6.55
CA ALA A 234 47.93 4.43 -7.31
C ALA A 234 48.42 4.34 -8.75
N GLY A 235 48.32 3.14 -9.31
CA GLY A 235 48.61 2.85 -10.71
C GLY A 235 48.37 1.39 -11.05
N VAL A 236 48.98 0.96 -12.15
CA VAL A 236 49.06 -0.45 -12.56
C VAL A 236 50.49 -0.80 -13.00
N PRO A 237 50.94 -2.05 -12.82
CA PRO A 237 52.28 -2.47 -13.23
C PRO A 237 52.47 -2.38 -14.75
N PRO A 238 53.72 -2.52 -15.24
CA PRO A 238 53.99 -2.70 -16.66
C PRO A 238 53.22 -3.87 -17.26
N ASP A 239 52.52 -3.60 -18.36
CA ASP A 239 51.75 -4.56 -19.14
C ASP A 239 52.04 -4.39 -20.64
N TYR A 240 51.28 -5.09 -21.50
CA TYR A 240 51.44 -4.99 -22.96
C TYR A 240 50.99 -3.63 -23.53
N PHE A 241 50.19 -2.85 -22.79
CA PHE A 241 49.78 -1.50 -23.16
C PHE A 241 50.80 -0.44 -22.75
N SER A 242 51.47 -0.61 -21.61
CA SER A 242 52.47 0.33 -21.09
C SER A 242 53.69 -0.40 -20.55
N ARG A 243 54.82 -0.26 -21.26
CA ARG A 243 56.13 -0.82 -20.87
C ARG A 243 56.64 -0.34 -19.51
N THR A 244 56.13 0.79 -19.01
CA THR A 244 56.51 1.39 -17.72
C THR A 244 55.36 1.38 -16.70
N GLY A 245 54.25 0.70 -17.03
CA GLY A 245 52.99 0.73 -16.29
C GLY A 245 52.32 2.12 -16.35
N GLN A 246 51.24 2.30 -15.60
CA GLN A 246 50.53 3.58 -15.52
C GLN A 246 50.60 4.13 -14.10
N ARG A 247 50.94 5.41 -14.00
CA ARG A 247 51.04 6.17 -12.74
C ARG A 247 49.93 7.22 -12.73
N TRP A 248 48.88 7.02 -11.93
CA TRP A 248 47.69 7.89 -11.96
C TRP A 248 47.79 9.09 -11.01
N GLY A 249 48.61 8.97 -9.96
CA GLY A 249 48.90 10.07 -9.03
C GLY A 249 47.89 10.24 -7.89
N ASN A 250 46.85 9.40 -7.83
CA ASN A 250 45.91 9.35 -6.71
C ASN A 250 46.60 8.85 -5.42
N PRO A 251 46.30 9.41 -4.23
CA PRO A 251 46.82 8.89 -2.97
C PRO A 251 46.27 7.49 -2.66
N ILE A 252 47.06 6.68 -1.98
CA ILE A 252 46.67 5.35 -1.49
C ILE A 252 45.94 5.47 -0.14
N TYR A 253 44.89 4.67 0.05
CA TYR A 253 44.17 4.54 1.30
C TYR A 253 45.03 3.97 2.43
N ASN A 254 44.84 4.50 3.63
CA ASN A 254 45.35 3.94 4.86
C ASN A 254 44.36 2.90 5.40
N TRP A 255 44.37 1.68 4.85
CA TRP A 255 43.40 0.64 5.18
C TRP A 255 43.36 0.27 6.67
N GLU A 256 44.51 0.27 7.35
CA GLU A 256 44.57 0.02 8.80
C GLU A 256 43.75 1.08 9.57
N ARG A 257 43.92 2.36 9.22
CA ARG A 257 43.15 3.45 9.83
C ARG A 257 41.67 3.39 9.48
N MET A 258 41.35 3.05 8.23
CA MET A 258 39.96 2.90 7.81
C MET A 258 39.29 1.73 8.55
N GLU A 259 39.98 0.61 8.77
CA GLU A 259 39.42 -0.49 9.55
C GLU A 259 39.16 -0.07 11.01
N GLU A 260 40.08 0.67 11.64
CA GLU A 260 39.89 1.25 12.99
C GLU A 260 38.65 2.15 13.09
N ASN A 261 38.33 2.90 12.03
CA ASN A 261 37.17 3.79 11.98
C ASN A 261 35.92 3.16 11.33
N ASN A 262 35.92 1.83 11.15
CA ASN A 262 34.84 1.06 10.51
C ASN A 262 34.50 1.53 9.09
N PHE A 263 35.52 1.86 8.31
CA PHE A 263 35.43 2.26 6.90
C PHE A 263 34.46 3.42 6.66
N HIS A 264 34.41 4.38 7.60
CA HIS A 264 33.43 5.46 7.61
C HIS A 264 33.36 6.21 6.26
N PHE A 265 34.52 6.55 5.70
CA PHE A 265 34.65 7.19 4.39
C PHE A 265 33.89 6.44 3.27
N TRP A 266 34.08 5.12 3.18
CA TRP A 266 33.42 4.31 2.15
C TRP A 266 31.92 4.14 2.40
N LEU A 267 31.51 3.97 3.67
CA LEU A 267 30.09 3.84 4.01
C LEU A 267 29.30 5.12 3.73
N GLU A 268 29.84 6.29 4.02
CA GLU A 268 29.19 7.56 3.70
C GLU A 268 29.09 7.77 2.20
N ARG A 269 30.19 7.47 1.48
CA ARG A 269 30.25 7.58 0.03
C ARG A 269 29.19 6.70 -0.65
N PHE A 270 29.18 5.39 -0.37
CA PHE A 270 28.18 4.48 -0.93
C PHE A 270 26.75 4.84 -0.50
N GLY A 271 26.56 5.22 0.77
CA GLY A 271 25.24 5.60 1.28
C GLY A 271 24.65 6.82 0.57
N TYR A 272 25.48 7.81 0.23
CA TYR A 272 25.04 8.97 -0.53
C TYR A 272 24.87 8.65 -2.02
N THR A 273 25.80 7.90 -2.63
CA THR A 273 25.68 7.44 -4.01
C THR A 273 24.39 6.64 -4.24
N ALA A 274 23.98 5.79 -3.30
CA ALA A 274 22.74 5.02 -3.38
C ALA A 274 21.46 5.90 -3.37
N LYS A 275 21.56 7.16 -2.93
CA LYS A 275 20.46 8.13 -3.09
C LYS A 275 20.38 8.66 -4.52
N LEU A 276 21.53 8.82 -5.17
CA LEU A 276 21.65 9.43 -6.49
C LEU A 276 21.38 8.44 -7.63
N PHE A 277 21.64 7.14 -7.44
CA PHE A 277 21.56 6.13 -8.50
C PHE A 277 20.80 4.89 -8.05
N ASP A 278 20.17 4.19 -8.99
CA ASP A 278 19.45 2.92 -8.72
C ASP A 278 20.40 1.71 -8.75
N ILE A 279 21.48 1.82 -9.52
CA ILE A 279 22.54 0.81 -9.62
C ILE A 279 23.90 1.52 -9.54
N ILE A 280 24.84 0.95 -8.80
CA ILE A 280 26.19 1.50 -8.61
C ILE A 280 27.20 0.58 -9.31
N ARG A 281 27.84 1.09 -10.36
CA ARG A 281 29.03 0.46 -10.94
C ARG A 281 30.24 0.94 -10.15
N ILE A 282 31.02 0.00 -9.63
CA ILE A 282 32.31 0.26 -9.01
C ILE A 282 33.38 0.13 -10.09
N ASP A 283 34.01 1.26 -10.40
CA ASP A 283 35.18 1.32 -11.26
C ASP A 283 36.38 0.66 -10.58
N HIS A 284 37.16 -0.10 -11.34
CA HIS A 284 38.39 -0.72 -10.85
C HIS A 284 38.20 -1.59 -9.58
N PHE A 285 37.15 -2.42 -9.53
CA PHE A 285 36.75 -3.24 -8.36
C PHE A 285 37.89 -4.12 -7.81
N ARG A 286 38.83 -4.54 -8.66
CA ARG A 286 40.06 -5.26 -8.28
C ARG A 286 40.75 -4.67 -7.05
N ALA A 287 40.76 -3.35 -6.91
CA ALA A 287 41.48 -2.70 -5.82
C ALA A 287 40.87 -2.93 -4.42
N PHE A 288 39.66 -3.50 -4.33
CA PHE A 288 39.11 -4.03 -3.07
C PHE A 288 39.67 -5.41 -2.68
N ASP A 289 40.30 -6.14 -3.62
CA ASP A 289 41.09 -7.34 -3.33
C ASP A 289 42.58 -7.01 -3.28
N THR A 290 43.13 -6.48 -4.38
CA THR A 290 44.54 -6.13 -4.49
C THR A 290 44.77 -4.86 -5.30
N TYR A 291 45.62 -3.97 -4.78
CA TYR A 291 45.97 -2.69 -5.40
C TYR A 291 47.48 -2.54 -5.60
N TRP A 292 47.87 -1.81 -6.64
CA TRP A 292 49.28 -1.56 -6.97
C TRP A 292 49.75 -0.26 -6.32
N LYS A 293 50.66 -0.38 -5.36
CA LYS A 293 51.19 0.72 -4.56
C LYS A 293 52.54 1.15 -5.10
N ILE A 294 52.64 2.38 -5.59
CA ILE A 294 53.87 2.95 -6.16
C ILE A 294 54.46 3.99 -5.21
N PRO A 295 55.75 3.96 -4.86
CA PRO A 295 56.40 5.07 -4.14
C PRO A 295 56.26 6.37 -4.92
N ALA A 296 55.74 7.43 -4.28
CA ALA A 296 55.42 8.67 -4.99
C ALA A 296 56.64 9.36 -5.63
N SER A 297 57.84 9.10 -5.09
CA SER A 297 59.12 9.58 -5.59
C SER A 297 59.59 8.95 -6.91
N CYS A 298 58.94 7.87 -7.35
CA CYS A 298 59.30 7.18 -8.59
C CYS A 298 58.61 7.83 -9.80
N ASP A 299 59.35 7.91 -10.91
CA ASP A 299 58.87 8.47 -12.18
C ASP A 299 57.98 7.49 -12.96
N THR A 300 58.03 6.19 -12.64
CA THR A 300 57.28 5.13 -13.33
C THR A 300 56.53 4.23 -12.34
N ALA A 301 55.72 3.29 -12.84
CA ALA A 301 55.01 2.31 -12.03
C ALA A 301 55.77 0.99 -11.86
N ILE A 302 56.99 0.87 -12.39
CA ILE A 302 57.82 -0.34 -12.33
C ILE A 302 58.15 -0.73 -10.88
N GLU A 303 58.45 0.27 -10.06
CA GLU A 303 58.88 0.10 -8.67
C GLU A 303 57.73 -0.12 -7.68
N GLY A 304 56.51 -0.39 -8.17
CA GLY A 304 55.37 -0.67 -7.31
C GLY A 304 55.33 -2.10 -6.78
N GLU A 305 54.40 -2.35 -5.86
CA GLU A 305 54.11 -3.67 -5.29
C GLU A 305 52.60 -3.91 -5.16
N TRP A 306 52.17 -5.17 -5.26
CA TRP A 306 50.78 -5.57 -4.98
C TRP A 306 50.57 -5.71 -3.48
N LEU A 307 49.54 -5.06 -2.96
CA LEU A 307 49.07 -5.23 -1.58
C LEU A 307 47.60 -5.64 -1.55
N GLU A 308 47.21 -6.34 -0.49
CA GLU A 308 45.83 -6.76 -0.25
C GLU A 308 45.03 -5.63 0.43
N ALA A 309 43.78 -5.47 0.03
CA ALA A 309 42.82 -4.58 0.67
C ALA A 309 41.82 -5.40 1.52
N PRO A 310 41.25 -4.81 2.59
CA PRO A 310 40.25 -5.46 3.45
C PRO A 310 38.86 -5.43 2.81
N GLY A 311 38.73 -5.99 1.60
CA GLY A 311 37.50 -5.96 0.82
C GLY A 311 36.34 -6.67 1.52
N TYR A 312 36.60 -7.84 2.12
CA TYR A 312 35.56 -8.61 2.80
C TYR A 312 34.99 -7.85 4.00
N GLU A 313 35.86 -7.30 4.84
CA GLU A 313 35.48 -6.52 6.02
C GLU A 313 34.64 -5.30 5.65
N LEU A 314 35.03 -4.60 4.56
CA LEU A 314 34.27 -3.48 4.04
C LEU A 314 32.89 -3.91 3.50
N PHE A 315 32.83 -4.91 2.62
CA PHE A 315 31.57 -5.32 1.99
C PHE A 315 30.59 -5.97 2.99
N ASP A 316 31.09 -6.71 3.97
CA ASP A 316 30.30 -7.22 5.09
C ASP A 316 29.62 -6.08 5.84
N LEU A 317 30.37 -5.00 6.14
CA LEU A 317 29.83 -3.84 6.83
C LEU A 317 28.90 -3.02 5.93
N LEU A 318 29.25 -2.87 4.65
CA LEU A 318 28.45 -2.14 3.66
C LEU A 318 27.08 -2.79 3.47
N LEU A 319 27.03 -4.09 3.19
CA LEU A 319 25.78 -4.82 2.97
C LEU A 319 24.96 -4.98 4.26
N LYS A 320 25.62 -4.98 5.42
CA LYS A 320 24.93 -4.87 6.71
C LYS A 320 24.28 -3.50 6.92
N THR A 321 24.93 -2.44 6.46
CA THR A 321 24.45 -1.05 6.63
C THR A 321 23.39 -0.69 5.59
N TYR A 322 23.55 -1.15 4.35
CA TYR A 322 22.67 -0.89 3.22
C TYR A 322 22.33 -2.21 2.49
N PRO A 323 21.37 -3.00 3.01
CA PRO A 323 21.09 -4.34 2.48
C PRO A 323 20.52 -4.35 1.05
N ASP A 324 19.88 -3.26 0.63
CA ASP A 324 19.25 -3.12 -0.69
C ASP A 324 20.15 -2.45 -1.74
N ILE A 325 21.45 -2.27 -1.45
CA ILE A 325 22.38 -1.63 -2.39
C ILE A 325 22.66 -2.52 -3.60
N HIS A 326 22.44 -2.02 -4.81
CA HIS A 326 22.67 -2.76 -6.05
C HIS A 326 24.03 -2.39 -6.65
N ILE A 327 24.98 -3.32 -6.56
CA ILE A 327 26.38 -3.09 -6.96
C ILE A 327 26.76 -3.96 -8.16
N VAL A 328 27.51 -3.36 -9.08
CA VAL A 328 28.14 -4.01 -10.22
C VAL A 328 29.64 -3.78 -10.17
N ALA A 329 30.42 -4.84 -10.32
CA ALA A 329 31.87 -4.80 -10.23
C ALA A 329 32.50 -4.70 -11.63
N GLU A 330 33.35 -3.69 -11.85
CA GLU A 330 34.28 -3.72 -12.98
C GLU A 330 35.46 -4.63 -12.68
N ASP A 331 35.48 -5.77 -13.37
CA ASP A 331 36.50 -6.82 -13.26
C ASP A 331 37.24 -7.05 -14.59
N LEU A 332 37.56 -5.96 -15.30
CA LEU A 332 38.31 -5.96 -16.56
C LEU A 332 39.83 -5.89 -16.35
N GLY A 333 40.58 -6.56 -17.24
CA GLY A 333 42.04 -6.63 -17.22
C GLY A 333 42.58 -7.97 -16.70
N GLU A 334 43.88 -8.04 -16.40
CA GLU A 334 44.49 -9.26 -15.85
C GLU A 334 44.09 -9.41 -14.37
N MET A 335 43.26 -10.41 -14.07
CA MET A 335 42.69 -10.64 -12.73
C MET A 335 43.24 -11.91 -12.08
N ARG A 336 43.61 -11.83 -10.80
CA ARG A 336 43.87 -13.03 -10.00
C ARG A 336 42.55 -13.68 -9.59
N PRO A 337 42.50 -15.02 -9.37
CA PRO A 337 41.26 -15.72 -9.02
C PRO A 337 40.50 -15.13 -7.82
N GLN A 338 41.22 -14.58 -6.84
CA GLN A 338 40.66 -14.03 -5.61
C GLN A 338 39.75 -12.81 -5.83
N VAL A 339 39.99 -12.02 -6.88
CA VAL A 339 39.08 -10.92 -7.28
C VAL A 339 37.70 -11.48 -7.63
N TYR A 340 37.66 -12.60 -8.36
CA TYR A 340 36.42 -13.27 -8.69
C TYR A 340 35.78 -13.94 -7.48
N GLU A 341 36.58 -14.50 -6.56
CA GLU A 341 36.09 -15.04 -5.29
C GLU A 341 35.41 -13.96 -4.45
N LEU A 342 36.01 -12.78 -4.31
CA LEU A 342 35.43 -11.64 -3.58
C LEU A 342 34.12 -11.18 -4.23
N ARG A 343 34.12 -10.98 -5.56
CA ARG A 343 32.92 -10.60 -6.33
C ARG A 343 31.79 -11.61 -6.15
N ASP A 344 32.09 -12.90 -6.35
CA ASP A 344 31.11 -13.98 -6.32
C ASP A 344 30.60 -14.26 -4.90
N HIS A 345 31.44 -14.07 -3.88
CA HIS A 345 31.05 -14.19 -2.46
C HIS A 345 29.86 -13.28 -2.14
N TYR A 346 29.90 -12.03 -2.63
CA TYR A 346 28.84 -11.04 -2.47
C TYR A 346 27.82 -11.04 -3.61
N SER A 347 27.89 -12.02 -4.52
CA SER A 347 26.99 -12.15 -5.69
C SER A 347 26.96 -10.91 -6.60
N LEU A 348 28.05 -10.14 -6.63
CA LEU A 348 28.16 -8.95 -7.47
C LEU A 348 28.24 -9.35 -8.95
N LYS A 349 27.62 -8.57 -9.82
CA LYS A 349 27.70 -8.80 -11.26
C LYS A 349 29.08 -8.37 -11.76
N GLY A 350 29.77 -9.26 -12.48
CA GLY A 350 30.97 -8.91 -13.25
C GLY A 350 30.63 -8.38 -14.64
N MET A 351 31.63 -8.01 -15.43
CA MET A 351 31.45 -7.49 -16.79
C MET A 351 32.32 -8.15 -17.86
N LYS A 352 31.83 -8.08 -19.10
CA LYS A 352 32.52 -8.57 -20.31
C LYS A 352 32.35 -7.58 -21.46
N ILE A 353 33.42 -7.36 -22.23
CA ILE A 353 33.42 -6.49 -23.41
C ILE A 353 33.47 -7.37 -24.67
N ILE A 354 32.45 -7.26 -25.52
CA ILE A 354 32.31 -8.08 -26.73
C ILE A 354 33.41 -7.77 -27.73
N GLN A 355 33.80 -6.49 -27.90
CA GLN A 355 34.89 -6.11 -28.80
C GLN A 355 36.17 -6.91 -28.54
N PHE A 356 36.54 -7.15 -27.27
CA PHE A 356 37.73 -7.94 -26.92
C PHE A 356 37.65 -9.41 -27.36
N SER A 357 36.45 -9.95 -27.58
CA SER A 357 36.29 -11.34 -28.05
C SER A 357 36.64 -11.50 -29.54
N PHE A 358 36.69 -10.40 -30.30
CA PHE A 358 37.02 -10.38 -31.72
C PHE A 358 38.38 -9.73 -32.02
N ASP A 359 39.04 -9.15 -31.00
CA ASP A 359 40.32 -8.48 -31.18
C ASP A 359 41.48 -9.49 -31.08
N PRO A 360 42.29 -9.66 -32.14
CA PRO A 360 43.40 -10.61 -32.15
C PRO A 360 44.53 -10.26 -31.17
N LEU A 361 44.56 -9.03 -30.63
CA LEU A 361 45.52 -8.58 -29.62
C LEU A 361 45.05 -8.87 -28.18
N GLU A 362 43.74 -9.06 -27.98
CA GLU A 362 43.12 -9.30 -26.67
C GLU A 362 42.74 -10.79 -26.54
N GLY A 363 43.63 -11.59 -25.97
CA GLY A 363 43.46 -13.05 -25.89
C GLY A 363 42.49 -13.54 -24.81
N ASN A 364 41.22 -13.11 -24.81
CA ASN A 364 40.28 -13.40 -23.71
C ASN A 364 39.11 -14.33 -24.08
N ASN A 365 39.39 -15.42 -24.78
CA ASN A 365 38.41 -16.43 -25.25
C ASN A 365 37.91 -17.41 -24.17
N GLY A 366 38.10 -17.11 -22.89
CA GLY A 366 37.95 -18.09 -21.80
C GLY A 366 36.74 -17.94 -20.87
N PHE A 367 35.96 -16.85 -20.95
CA PHE A 367 34.85 -16.62 -20.02
C PHE A 367 33.55 -17.27 -20.51
N PRO A 368 33.01 -18.29 -19.82
CA PRO A 368 31.72 -18.86 -20.18
C PRO A 368 30.63 -17.81 -19.99
N ASP A 369 29.72 -17.70 -20.96
CA ASP A 369 28.53 -16.86 -20.80
C ASP A 369 27.70 -17.41 -19.61
N ARG A 370 27.43 -16.56 -18.61
CA ARG A 370 26.69 -16.88 -17.38
C ARG A 370 25.58 -15.85 -17.17
N GLU A 371 24.55 -16.23 -16.42
CA GLU A 371 23.42 -15.34 -16.13
C GLU A 371 23.84 -14.13 -15.26
N ASN A 372 24.62 -14.32 -14.18
CA ASN A 372 25.02 -13.23 -13.27
C ASN A 372 26.18 -12.36 -13.81
N MET A 373 25.97 -11.67 -14.93
CA MET A 373 26.98 -10.84 -15.62
C MET A 373 26.33 -9.69 -16.39
N MET A 374 27.13 -8.65 -16.64
CA MET A 374 26.84 -7.58 -17.59
C MET A 374 27.75 -7.66 -18.81
N VAL A 375 27.22 -7.35 -19.99
CA VAL A 375 27.98 -7.35 -21.24
C VAL A 375 27.88 -6.01 -21.95
N TYR A 376 28.96 -5.58 -22.60
CA TYR A 376 29.04 -4.34 -23.37
C TYR A 376 29.53 -4.61 -24.79
N THR A 377 29.10 -3.82 -25.77
CA THR A 377 29.84 -3.72 -27.05
C THR A 377 31.23 -3.13 -26.79
N GLY A 378 31.28 -2.00 -26.08
CA GLY A 378 32.47 -1.30 -25.60
C GLY A 378 32.15 -0.43 -24.37
N THR A 379 33.18 0.09 -23.69
CA THR A 379 33.05 1.05 -22.58
C THR A 379 33.45 2.46 -23.01
N HIS A 380 33.56 3.39 -22.06
CA HIS A 380 34.06 4.74 -22.31
C HIS A 380 35.56 4.80 -22.68
N ASP A 381 36.34 3.75 -22.39
CA ASP A 381 37.78 3.66 -22.69
C ASP A 381 38.09 3.04 -24.05
N ASN A 382 37.12 2.34 -24.63
CA ASN A 382 37.29 1.61 -25.88
C ASN A 382 37.15 2.53 -27.11
N GLU A 383 37.70 2.10 -28.24
CA GLU A 383 37.28 2.62 -29.55
C GLU A 383 35.81 2.27 -29.79
N THR A 384 35.10 3.08 -30.58
CA THR A 384 33.77 2.68 -31.05
C THR A 384 33.88 1.41 -31.90
N ILE A 385 32.81 0.61 -32.00
CA ILE A 385 32.84 -0.62 -32.79
C ILE A 385 33.26 -0.36 -34.24
N LEU A 386 32.73 0.70 -34.84
CA LEU A 386 33.10 1.08 -36.21
C LEU A 386 34.56 1.54 -36.29
N GLY A 387 35.02 2.40 -35.36
CA GLY A 387 36.39 2.89 -35.35
C GLY A 387 37.43 1.78 -35.18
N TRP A 388 37.15 0.83 -34.28
CA TRP A 388 37.97 -0.37 -34.11
C TRP A 388 37.97 -1.23 -35.37
N PHE A 389 36.81 -1.56 -35.92
CA PHE A 389 36.70 -2.42 -37.10
C PHE A 389 37.44 -1.84 -38.30
N GLU A 390 37.31 -0.55 -38.56
CA GLU A 390 38.00 0.14 -39.66
C GLU A 390 39.53 0.18 -39.48
N ASN A 391 40.01 0.19 -38.23
CA ASN A 391 41.44 0.16 -37.91
C ASN A 391 42.07 -1.24 -38.00
N GLN A 392 41.26 -2.30 -38.08
CA GLN A 392 41.75 -3.67 -38.23
C GLN A 392 42.30 -3.96 -39.64
N SER A 393 43.16 -4.97 -39.75
CA SER A 393 43.62 -5.45 -41.05
C SER A 393 42.46 -6.06 -41.86
N GLY A 394 42.53 -6.01 -43.19
CA GLY A 394 41.50 -6.59 -44.05
C GLY A 394 41.28 -8.11 -43.87
N GLN A 395 42.26 -8.82 -43.30
CA GLN A 395 42.07 -10.22 -42.89
C GLN A 395 41.14 -10.31 -41.67
N VAL A 396 41.42 -9.55 -40.62
CA VAL A 396 40.66 -9.53 -39.35
C VAL A 396 39.22 -9.03 -39.57
N GLN A 397 39.04 -8.02 -40.45
CA GLN A 397 37.71 -7.55 -40.85
C GLN A 397 36.87 -8.67 -41.49
N ASN A 398 37.47 -9.43 -42.42
CA ASN A 398 36.80 -10.55 -43.08
C ASN A 398 36.51 -11.71 -42.10
N GLU A 399 37.44 -12.02 -41.20
CA GLU A 399 37.24 -13.05 -40.17
C GLU A 399 36.09 -12.68 -39.22
N THR A 400 36.06 -11.43 -38.75
CA THR A 400 34.98 -10.89 -37.90
C THR A 400 33.61 -10.98 -38.58
N GLU A 401 33.52 -10.58 -39.85
CA GLU A 401 32.29 -10.66 -40.64
C GLU A 401 31.82 -12.10 -40.87
N LEU A 402 32.75 -13.03 -41.15
CA LEU A 402 32.43 -14.45 -41.29
C LEU A 402 31.96 -15.08 -39.98
N GLU A 403 32.55 -14.68 -38.86
CA GLU A 403 32.16 -15.16 -37.53
C GLU A 403 30.76 -14.66 -37.13
N LEU A 404 30.48 -13.37 -37.29
CA LEU A 404 29.13 -12.82 -37.07
C LEU A 404 28.09 -13.46 -38.01
N TYR A 405 28.46 -13.73 -39.26
CA TYR A 405 27.61 -14.48 -40.20
C TYR A 405 27.33 -15.90 -39.68
N ALA A 406 28.34 -16.60 -39.15
CA ALA A 406 28.18 -17.93 -38.58
C ALA A 406 27.26 -17.95 -37.35
N TYR A 407 27.24 -16.87 -36.56
CA TYR A 407 26.27 -16.67 -35.48
C TYR A 407 24.87 -16.23 -35.95
N GLY A 408 24.67 -16.01 -37.26
CA GLY A 408 23.37 -15.69 -37.85
C GLY A 408 23.12 -14.20 -38.12
N TYR A 409 24.09 -13.32 -37.91
CA TYR A 409 23.96 -11.87 -38.10
C TYR A 409 24.33 -11.44 -39.53
N VAL A 410 23.45 -11.74 -40.48
CA VAL A 410 23.74 -11.67 -41.93
C VAL A 410 23.49 -10.32 -42.61
N SER A 411 22.78 -9.39 -41.96
CA SER A 411 22.36 -8.11 -42.56
C SER A 411 22.51 -6.95 -41.57
N GLY A 412 22.73 -5.74 -42.09
CA GLY A 412 22.95 -4.52 -41.30
C GLY A 412 24.40 -4.06 -41.35
N SER A 413 24.67 -2.90 -40.75
CA SER A 413 26.03 -2.40 -40.53
C SER A 413 26.80 -3.30 -39.57
N ILE A 414 28.13 -3.14 -39.51
CA ILE A 414 28.94 -3.88 -38.53
C ILE A 414 28.48 -3.60 -37.09
N SER A 415 28.16 -2.33 -36.78
CA SER A 415 27.63 -1.94 -35.47
C SER A 415 26.29 -2.59 -35.15
N HIS A 416 25.34 -2.65 -36.10
CA HIS A 416 24.08 -3.36 -35.87
C HIS A 416 24.26 -4.84 -35.59
N LYS A 417 25.22 -5.50 -36.26
CA LYS A 417 25.55 -6.91 -36.00
C LYS A 417 26.11 -7.11 -34.60
N PHE A 418 27.04 -6.26 -34.17
CA PHE A 418 27.60 -6.30 -32.80
C PHE A 418 26.55 -5.99 -31.73
N ILE A 419 25.64 -5.04 -31.97
CA ILE A 419 24.53 -4.73 -31.07
C ILE A 419 23.64 -5.95 -30.89
N ARG A 420 23.22 -6.60 -31.98
CA ARG A 420 22.38 -7.81 -31.91
C ARG A 420 23.10 -8.97 -31.21
N TYR A 421 24.37 -9.21 -31.55
CA TYR A 421 25.21 -10.20 -30.87
C TYR A 421 25.26 -9.96 -29.35
N THR A 422 25.45 -8.70 -28.94
CA THR A 422 25.53 -8.32 -27.53
C THR A 422 24.18 -8.53 -26.83
N LEU A 423 23.07 -8.16 -27.47
CA LEU A 423 21.72 -8.35 -26.92
C LEU A 423 21.33 -9.83 -26.82
N ASP A 424 21.73 -10.68 -27.75
CA ASP A 424 21.38 -12.11 -27.72
C ASP A 424 22.17 -12.92 -26.67
N ASN A 425 23.24 -12.35 -26.11
CA ASN A 425 24.06 -12.98 -25.08
C ASN A 425 23.23 -13.40 -23.84
N LEU A 426 23.72 -14.37 -23.07
CA LEU A 426 23.04 -14.88 -21.87
C LEU A 426 23.16 -13.97 -20.64
N ALA A 427 24.07 -12.99 -20.64
CA ALA A 427 24.25 -12.04 -19.56
C ALA A 427 22.94 -11.37 -19.13
N GLU A 428 22.73 -11.18 -17.82
CA GLU A 428 21.56 -10.50 -17.27
C GLU A 428 21.40 -9.08 -17.82
N ILE A 429 22.49 -8.32 -17.98
CA ILE A 429 22.42 -6.94 -18.47
C ILE A 429 23.28 -6.80 -19.73
N ALA A 430 22.75 -6.15 -20.77
CA ALA A 430 23.51 -5.76 -21.95
C ALA A 430 23.50 -4.24 -22.09
N ILE A 431 24.67 -3.59 -22.07
CA ILE A 431 24.81 -2.14 -22.20
C ILE A 431 25.44 -1.79 -23.55
N ILE A 432 24.88 -0.81 -24.25
CA ILE A 432 25.37 -0.36 -25.56
C ILE A 432 25.72 1.14 -25.49
N PRO A 433 26.96 1.57 -25.76
CA PRO A 433 27.30 2.97 -25.93
C PRO A 433 26.50 3.62 -27.07
N VAL A 434 26.01 4.84 -26.86
CA VAL A 434 25.23 5.56 -27.88
C VAL A 434 26.01 5.79 -29.17
N GLN A 435 27.34 5.87 -29.12
CA GLN A 435 28.20 5.99 -30.29
C GLN A 435 28.09 4.79 -31.24
N ASP A 436 27.97 3.58 -30.68
CA ASP A 436 27.83 2.35 -31.46
C ASP A 436 26.45 2.29 -32.12
N ILE A 437 25.42 2.77 -31.41
CA ILE A 437 24.05 2.91 -31.94
C ILE A 437 24.02 3.89 -33.13
N LEU A 438 24.77 4.98 -33.01
CA LEU A 438 24.89 6.02 -34.03
C LEU A 438 25.89 5.67 -35.15
N GLU A 439 26.56 4.52 -35.07
CA GLU A 439 27.58 4.07 -36.02
C GLU A 439 28.72 5.09 -36.20
N MET A 440 29.18 5.71 -35.11
CA MET A 440 30.26 6.70 -35.16
C MET A 440 31.64 6.05 -35.26
N GLY A 441 32.57 6.68 -35.99
CA GLY A 441 33.98 6.34 -35.95
C GLY A 441 34.67 6.87 -34.69
N ASN A 442 36.00 6.92 -34.69
CA ASN A 442 36.80 7.37 -33.54
C ASN A 442 36.63 8.86 -33.18
N GLU A 443 35.97 9.66 -34.02
CA GLU A 443 35.49 10.98 -33.65
C GLU A 443 34.43 10.96 -32.52
N GLY A 444 33.80 9.80 -32.29
CA GLY A 444 32.87 9.53 -31.20
C GLY A 444 33.52 9.10 -29.87
N ARG A 445 34.82 8.79 -29.87
CA ARG A 445 35.52 8.19 -28.72
C ARG A 445 35.49 9.12 -27.50
N ILE A 446 35.09 8.57 -26.33
CA ILE A 446 35.00 9.32 -25.07
C ILE A 446 36.39 9.53 -24.46
N ASN A 447 37.16 8.47 -24.29
CA ASN A 447 38.46 8.50 -23.64
C ASN A 447 39.50 7.64 -24.37
N THR A 448 40.76 8.08 -24.34
CA THR A 448 41.92 7.27 -24.71
C THR A 448 42.76 7.01 -23.44
N PRO A 449 42.78 5.77 -22.92
CA PRO A 449 43.53 5.43 -21.71
C PRO A 449 45.00 5.86 -21.77
N GLY A 450 45.54 6.31 -20.65
CA GLY A 450 46.95 6.73 -20.52
C GLY A 450 47.30 8.09 -21.15
N THR A 451 46.32 8.83 -21.68
CA THR A 451 46.51 10.17 -22.24
C THR A 451 45.79 11.25 -21.42
N LEU A 452 46.28 12.49 -21.45
CA LEU A 452 45.71 13.61 -20.69
C LEU A 452 45.32 14.76 -21.63
N GLY A 453 44.20 15.41 -21.31
CA GLY A 453 43.71 16.60 -22.02
C GLY A 453 42.94 16.27 -23.30
N SER A 454 42.67 17.33 -24.09
CA SER A 454 41.87 17.21 -25.32
C SER A 454 42.46 16.16 -26.28
N PRO A 455 41.64 15.24 -26.83
CA PRO A 455 40.18 15.29 -26.87
C PRO A 455 39.44 14.47 -25.78
N ASN A 456 40.11 13.96 -24.75
CA ASN A 456 39.46 13.11 -23.72
C ASN A 456 38.32 13.83 -23.02
N TRP A 457 37.22 13.11 -22.81
CA TRP A 457 36.00 13.56 -22.13
C TRP A 457 35.30 14.76 -22.80
N GLU A 458 35.75 15.18 -23.99
CA GLU A 458 35.17 16.33 -24.69
C GLU A 458 34.03 15.94 -25.65
N TRP A 459 33.80 14.65 -25.94
CA TRP A 459 32.78 14.27 -26.93
C TRP A 459 31.35 14.62 -26.48
N LYS A 460 30.57 15.22 -27.40
CA LYS A 460 29.15 15.56 -27.21
C LYS A 460 28.38 15.38 -28.50
N LEU A 461 27.14 14.92 -28.37
CA LEU A 461 26.20 14.80 -29.47
C LEU A 461 25.66 16.18 -29.87
N SER A 462 25.64 16.49 -31.17
CA SER A 462 25.15 17.78 -31.68
C SER A 462 23.62 17.86 -31.66
N SER A 463 22.91 16.76 -31.95
CA SER A 463 21.45 16.66 -32.03
C SER A 463 20.97 15.24 -31.71
N LEU A 464 19.77 15.09 -31.15
CA LEU A 464 19.14 13.78 -30.89
C LEU A 464 18.46 13.18 -32.14
N GLU A 465 18.42 13.89 -33.27
CA GLU A 465 17.71 13.45 -34.49
C GLU A 465 18.20 12.09 -35.02
N GLU A 466 19.51 11.87 -35.07
CA GLU A 466 20.09 10.61 -35.55
C GLU A 466 19.79 9.45 -34.58
N LEU A 467 19.83 9.71 -33.27
CA LEU A 467 19.46 8.71 -32.28
C LEU A 467 17.97 8.38 -32.37
N HIS A 468 17.13 9.39 -32.62
CA HIS A 468 15.71 9.20 -32.84
C HIS A 468 15.45 8.29 -34.05
N ALA A 469 16.22 8.43 -35.14
CA ALA A 469 16.13 7.58 -36.32
C ALA A 469 16.48 6.09 -36.04
N GLN A 470 17.31 5.81 -35.01
CA GLN A 470 17.68 4.44 -34.60
C GLN A 470 16.66 3.79 -33.64
N THR A 471 15.66 4.53 -33.17
CA THR A 471 14.68 4.05 -32.18
C THR A 471 14.00 2.75 -32.59
N GLU A 472 13.56 2.63 -33.85
CA GLU A 472 12.85 1.44 -34.34
C GLU A 472 13.76 0.20 -34.39
N PHE A 473 15.00 0.38 -34.84
CA PHE A 473 15.99 -0.70 -34.85
C PHE A 473 16.26 -1.21 -33.43
N LEU A 474 16.52 -0.30 -32.48
CA LEU A 474 16.78 -0.67 -31.09
C LEU A 474 15.58 -1.37 -30.45
N ALA A 475 14.38 -0.81 -30.63
CA ALA A 475 13.16 -1.40 -30.11
C ALA A 475 12.97 -2.83 -30.61
N ALA A 476 13.20 -3.08 -31.90
CA ALA A 476 13.13 -4.40 -32.50
C ALA A 476 14.20 -5.33 -31.94
N ALA A 477 15.48 -4.91 -31.94
CA ALA A 477 16.60 -5.71 -31.46
C ALA A 477 16.44 -6.13 -29.99
N VAL A 478 16.03 -5.20 -29.12
CA VAL A 478 15.79 -5.50 -27.69
C VAL A 478 14.63 -6.47 -27.52
N THR A 479 13.53 -6.29 -28.27
CA THR A 479 12.36 -7.18 -28.21
C THR A 479 12.70 -8.59 -28.66
N GLU A 480 13.40 -8.71 -29.79
CA GLU A 480 13.81 -9.99 -30.39
C GLU A 480 14.73 -10.78 -29.45
N SER A 481 15.63 -10.09 -28.72
CA SER A 481 16.52 -10.71 -27.73
C SER A 481 15.80 -11.19 -26.47
N GLY A 482 14.54 -10.81 -26.26
CA GLY A 482 13.77 -11.16 -25.06
C GLY A 482 14.22 -10.43 -23.79
N ARG A 483 14.93 -9.29 -23.93
CA ARG A 483 15.36 -8.43 -22.82
C ARG A 483 14.25 -7.45 -22.47
N PHE A 484 13.50 -7.74 -21.40
CA PHE A 484 12.39 -6.91 -20.93
C PHE A 484 12.60 -6.60 -19.44
N GLY A 485 12.80 -5.32 -19.09
CA GLY A 485 12.93 -4.89 -17.69
C GLY A 485 11.67 -5.17 -16.85
N GLU A 486 11.84 -5.40 -15.55
CA GLU A 486 10.74 -5.77 -14.63
C GLU A 486 9.62 -4.72 -14.60
N ILE A 487 9.97 -3.43 -14.66
CA ILE A 487 9.02 -2.31 -14.71
C ILE A 487 8.17 -2.34 -16.00
N ARG A 488 8.69 -2.91 -17.09
CA ARG A 488 8.04 -2.87 -18.41
C ARG A 488 6.98 -3.94 -18.65
N LYS A 489 7.05 -5.08 -17.95
CA LYS A 489 5.92 -6.03 -17.91
C LYS A 489 4.68 -5.40 -17.26
N VAL A 490 4.89 -4.47 -16.32
CA VAL A 490 3.83 -3.61 -15.79
C VAL A 490 3.38 -2.61 -16.87
N THR A 491 4.31 -1.97 -17.60
CA THR A 491 4.00 -0.99 -18.67
C THR A 491 3.27 -1.56 -19.90
N GLU A 492 3.48 -2.82 -20.32
CA GLU A 492 2.68 -3.45 -21.38
C GLU A 492 1.24 -3.71 -20.93
N LYS A 493 1.07 -4.16 -19.69
CA LYS A 493 -0.25 -4.33 -19.06
C LYS A 493 -0.98 -2.99 -18.89
N ILE A 494 -0.24 -1.90 -18.61
CA ILE A 494 -0.71 -0.51 -18.62
C ILE A 494 -1.17 -0.10 -20.02
N LYS A 495 -0.33 -0.30 -21.05
CA LYS A 495 -0.64 0.08 -22.44
C LYS A 495 -1.86 -0.65 -22.98
N ASP A 496 -2.03 -1.93 -22.65
CA ASP A 496 -3.20 -2.70 -23.07
C ASP A 496 -4.47 -2.30 -22.32
N SER A 497 -4.38 -2.01 -21.03
CA SER A 497 -5.50 -1.47 -20.24
C SER A 497 -5.90 -0.07 -20.71
N ALA A 498 -4.92 0.81 -20.99
CA ALA A 498 -5.14 2.14 -21.53
C ALA A 498 -5.76 2.10 -22.94
N ARG A 499 -5.27 1.23 -23.83
CA ARG A 499 -5.88 1.00 -25.16
C ARG A 499 -7.30 0.47 -25.04
N LEU A 500 -7.56 -0.45 -24.11
CA LEU A 500 -8.88 -1.00 -23.88
C LEU A 500 -9.87 0.08 -23.38
N LEU A 501 -9.44 0.92 -22.42
CA LEU A 501 -10.25 2.03 -21.93
C LEU A 501 -10.57 3.04 -23.04
N THR A 502 -9.56 3.50 -23.77
CA THR A 502 -9.74 4.44 -24.89
C THR A 502 -10.67 3.86 -25.95
N LYS A 503 -10.47 2.61 -26.36
CA LYS A 503 -11.33 1.92 -27.32
C LYS A 503 -12.78 1.81 -26.84
N LEU A 504 -13.00 1.53 -25.56
CA LEU A 504 -14.33 1.47 -24.96
C LEU A 504 -15.03 2.84 -24.99
N LEU A 505 -14.32 3.89 -24.60
CA LEU A 505 -14.85 5.26 -24.60
C LEU A 505 -15.15 5.76 -26.02
N GLU A 506 -14.28 5.48 -26.99
CA GLU A 506 -14.52 5.79 -28.40
C GLU A 506 -15.73 5.02 -28.96
N GLN A 507 -15.84 3.72 -28.66
CA GLN A 507 -16.97 2.90 -29.13
C GLN A 507 -18.30 3.32 -28.53
N GLN A 508 -18.32 3.68 -27.25
CA GLN A 508 -19.56 3.94 -26.52
C GLN A 508 -19.99 5.41 -26.60
N PHE A 509 -19.04 6.35 -26.62
CA PHE A 509 -19.30 7.78 -26.54
C PHE A 509 -18.65 8.60 -27.67
N GLY A 510 -17.76 8.03 -28.49
CA GLY A 510 -17.05 8.76 -29.55
C GLY A 510 -16.08 9.82 -29.04
N LYS A 511 -15.58 9.65 -27.80
CA LYS A 511 -14.74 10.63 -27.10
C LYS A 511 -13.43 10.00 -26.63
N THR A 512 -12.39 10.83 -26.54
CA THR A 512 -11.11 10.50 -25.88
C THR A 512 -11.23 10.71 -24.36
N ILE A 513 -10.29 10.15 -23.58
CA ILE A 513 -10.31 10.21 -22.10
C ILE A 513 -10.50 11.65 -21.59
N GLY A 514 -9.71 12.60 -22.08
CA GLY A 514 -9.79 14.01 -21.64
C GLY A 514 -11.09 14.73 -22.01
N ALA A 515 -11.86 14.22 -22.98
CA ALA A 515 -13.13 14.80 -23.43
C ALA A 515 -14.37 14.16 -22.76
N CYS A 516 -14.19 13.09 -22.00
CA CYS A 516 -15.27 12.38 -21.30
C CYS A 516 -15.69 13.10 -20.01
N THR A 517 -16.97 13.01 -19.67
CA THR A 517 -17.44 13.36 -18.32
C THR A 517 -17.02 12.30 -17.30
N ARG A 518 -17.11 12.61 -16.00
CA ARG A 518 -16.80 11.64 -14.93
C ARG A 518 -17.68 10.40 -15.02
N GLU A 519 -18.96 10.56 -15.36
CA GLU A 519 -19.89 9.45 -15.56
C GLU A 519 -19.49 8.60 -16.77
N GLU A 520 -19.10 9.22 -17.89
CA GLU A 520 -18.63 8.49 -19.07
C GLU A 520 -17.34 7.70 -18.78
N LEU A 521 -16.41 8.29 -18.01
CA LEU A 521 -15.18 7.61 -17.57
C LEU A 521 -15.47 6.44 -16.63
N LEU A 522 -16.39 6.63 -15.66
CA LEU A 522 -16.85 5.56 -14.77
C LEU A 522 -17.44 4.39 -15.58
N LEU A 523 -18.26 4.67 -16.59
CA LEU A 523 -18.82 3.66 -17.49
C LEU A 523 -17.74 2.91 -18.29
N GLY A 524 -16.76 3.65 -18.83
CA GLY A 524 -15.63 3.07 -19.55
C GLY A 524 -14.78 2.16 -18.66
N LEU A 525 -14.45 2.62 -17.46
CA LEU A 525 -13.69 1.85 -16.46
C LEU A 525 -14.45 0.61 -15.99
N LEU A 526 -15.75 0.73 -15.72
CA LEU A 526 -16.60 -0.41 -15.37
C LEU A 526 -16.62 -1.46 -16.49
N GLY A 527 -16.77 -1.02 -17.74
CA GLY A 527 -16.71 -1.91 -18.91
C GLY A 527 -15.35 -2.58 -19.08
N MET A 528 -14.27 -1.85 -18.84
CA MET A 528 -12.89 -2.35 -18.89
C MET A 528 -12.66 -3.42 -17.82
N VAL A 529 -12.98 -3.12 -16.56
CA VAL A 529 -12.81 -4.02 -15.42
C VAL A 529 -13.62 -5.30 -15.64
N LYS A 530 -14.89 -5.21 -16.08
CA LYS A 530 -15.71 -6.39 -16.39
C LYS A 530 -15.09 -7.27 -17.49
N ARG A 531 -14.47 -6.67 -18.52
CA ARG A 531 -13.76 -7.43 -19.56
C ARG A 531 -12.51 -8.12 -19.02
N LEU A 532 -11.68 -7.38 -18.28
CA LEU A 532 -10.46 -7.94 -17.66
C LEU A 532 -10.79 -9.03 -16.63
N ALA A 533 -11.95 -8.95 -15.99
CA ALA A 533 -12.44 -9.96 -15.07
C ALA A 533 -12.95 -11.23 -15.77
N ALA A 534 -13.43 -11.14 -17.01
CA ALA A 534 -13.97 -12.29 -17.75
C ALA A 534 -12.88 -13.31 -18.13
N ASP A 535 -11.63 -12.86 -18.32
CA ASP A 535 -10.51 -13.72 -18.74
C ASP A 535 -9.91 -14.56 -17.60
N ARG A 536 -10.38 -14.36 -16.35
CA ARG A 536 -9.83 -15.02 -15.15
C ARG A 536 -10.80 -16.03 -14.50
N THR A 537 -11.85 -16.45 -15.21
CA THR A 537 -12.89 -17.33 -14.64
C THR A 537 -12.65 -18.83 -14.82
N GLU A 538 -12.92 -19.54 -13.71
CA GLU A 538 -13.27 -20.97 -13.53
C GLU A 538 -12.20 -22.03 -13.83
N ARG A 539 -11.49 -22.47 -12.76
CA ARG A 539 -11.11 -23.88 -12.63
C ARG A 539 -12.32 -24.63 -12.07
N ASP A 540 -12.76 -25.67 -12.78
CA ASP A 540 -13.89 -26.52 -12.38
C ASP A 540 -13.45 -27.44 -11.24
N GLU A 541 -13.37 -26.87 -10.03
CA GLU A 541 -13.06 -27.62 -8.82
C GLU A 541 -14.29 -28.46 -8.40
N LYS A 542 -14.02 -29.70 -7.98
CA LYS A 542 -15.10 -30.64 -7.59
C LYS A 542 -15.96 -30.06 -6.47
N ARG A 543 -15.32 -29.54 -5.41
CA ARG A 543 -15.98 -29.01 -4.21
C ARG A 543 -15.99 -27.48 -4.21
N LYS A 544 -17.16 -26.89 -3.99
CA LYS A 544 -17.35 -25.42 -3.99
C LYS A 544 -18.02 -24.95 -2.70
N LEU A 545 -17.56 -23.82 -2.17
CA LEU A 545 -18.19 -23.11 -1.05
C LEU A 545 -19.35 -22.23 -1.53
N TYR A 546 -20.42 -22.24 -0.76
CA TYR A 546 -21.54 -21.30 -0.88
C TYR A 546 -21.73 -20.59 0.46
N TYR A 547 -21.36 -19.32 0.51
CA TYR A 547 -21.48 -18.46 1.69
C TYR A 547 -22.82 -17.70 1.63
N ILE A 548 -23.80 -18.12 2.42
CA ILE A 548 -25.15 -17.53 2.39
C ILE A 548 -25.27 -16.48 3.49
N SER A 549 -25.58 -15.24 3.12
CA SER A 549 -25.74 -14.11 4.04
C SER A 549 -26.90 -13.21 3.63
N ALA A 550 -27.66 -12.72 4.61
CA ALA A 550 -28.72 -11.75 4.38
C ALA A 550 -28.20 -10.37 3.99
N GLU A 551 -26.91 -10.09 4.22
CA GLU A 551 -26.29 -8.81 3.84
C GLU A 551 -24.86 -9.00 3.32
N PHE A 552 -24.49 -8.15 2.37
CA PHE A 552 -23.14 -7.99 1.83
C PHE A 552 -22.82 -6.50 1.71
N LEU A 553 -22.15 -5.93 2.71
CA LEU A 553 -21.76 -4.52 2.71
C LEU A 553 -20.45 -4.37 1.92
N ILE A 554 -20.54 -4.49 0.59
CA ILE A 554 -19.38 -4.59 -0.31
C ILE A 554 -18.64 -3.25 -0.51
N GLY A 555 -19.34 -2.13 -0.38
CA GLY A 555 -18.78 -0.80 -0.69
C GLY A 555 -18.65 -0.57 -2.20
N LYS A 556 -18.18 0.62 -2.60
CA LYS A 556 -17.80 0.91 -4.00
C LYS A 556 -16.78 -0.11 -4.51
N LEU A 557 -16.90 -0.56 -5.74
CA LEU A 557 -16.11 -1.69 -6.26
C LEU A 557 -15.00 -1.27 -7.21
N LEU A 558 -15.05 -0.08 -7.83
CA LEU A 558 -14.08 0.31 -8.85
C LEU A 558 -12.64 0.23 -8.35
N SER A 559 -12.32 0.94 -7.27
CA SER A 559 -10.97 0.99 -6.70
C SER A 559 -10.50 -0.37 -6.22
N ASN A 560 -11.37 -1.10 -5.53
CA ASN A 560 -11.09 -2.44 -5.04
C ASN A 560 -10.74 -3.40 -6.19
N ASN A 561 -11.50 -3.32 -7.29
CA ASN A 561 -11.28 -4.15 -8.47
C ASN A 561 -9.99 -3.76 -9.20
N LEU A 562 -9.71 -2.47 -9.35
CA LEU A 562 -8.46 -1.98 -9.95
C LEU A 562 -7.22 -2.43 -9.14
N ILE A 563 -7.30 -2.37 -7.80
CA ILE A 563 -6.25 -2.89 -6.90
C ILE A 563 -6.09 -4.40 -7.06
N ASN A 564 -7.19 -5.16 -7.04
CA ASN A 564 -7.13 -6.62 -7.18
C ASN A 564 -6.63 -7.08 -8.58
N LEU A 565 -6.87 -6.27 -9.61
CA LEU A 565 -6.31 -6.48 -10.95
C LEU A 565 -4.82 -6.11 -11.05
N GLY A 566 -4.32 -5.30 -10.10
CA GLY A 566 -2.96 -4.76 -10.07
C GLY A 566 -2.74 -3.67 -11.10
N ILE A 567 -3.74 -2.81 -11.33
CA ILE A 567 -3.71 -1.72 -12.34
C ILE A 567 -4.23 -0.38 -11.78
N TYR A 568 -4.26 -0.22 -10.45
CA TYR A 568 -4.79 0.99 -9.82
C TYR A 568 -3.93 2.22 -10.11
N GLU A 569 -2.62 2.13 -9.84
CA GLU A 569 -1.68 3.24 -10.06
C GLU A 569 -1.61 3.62 -11.53
N ASP A 570 -1.50 2.60 -12.37
CA ASP A 570 -1.56 2.68 -13.83
C ASP A 570 -2.73 3.54 -14.33
N MET A 571 -3.95 3.29 -13.82
CA MET A 571 -5.14 4.02 -14.23
C MET A 571 -5.17 5.43 -13.64
N ARG A 572 -4.70 5.61 -12.40
CA ARG A 572 -4.59 6.92 -11.77
C ARG A 572 -3.66 7.84 -12.59
N GLU A 573 -2.49 7.35 -12.96
CA GLU A 573 -1.51 8.09 -13.75
C GLU A 573 -2.03 8.39 -15.16
N LEU A 574 -2.67 7.43 -15.82
CA LEU A 574 -3.27 7.60 -17.14
C LEU A 574 -4.36 8.69 -17.16
N LEU A 575 -5.25 8.67 -16.16
CA LEU A 575 -6.33 9.64 -16.03
C LEU A 575 -5.76 11.02 -15.70
N ALA A 576 -4.79 11.09 -14.77
CA ALA A 576 -4.12 12.34 -14.40
C ALA A 576 -3.43 13.00 -15.60
N ALA A 577 -2.76 12.21 -16.46
CA ALA A 577 -2.15 12.70 -17.70
C ALA A 577 -3.16 13.31 -18.69
N SER A 578 -4.44 12.96 -18.56
CA SER A 578 -5.55 13.52 -19.35
C SER A 578 -6.32 14.62 -18.60
N GLY A 579 -5.82 15.09 -17.46
CA GLY A 579 -6.46 16.11 -16.62
C GLY A 579 -7.64 15.60 -15.79
N GLN A 580 -7.76 14.30 -15.57
CA GLN A 580 -8.85 13.66 -14.83
C GLN A 580 -8.32 13.06 -13.51
N ASP A 581 -9.06 13.22 -12.41
CA ASP A 581 -8.72 12.61 -11.13
C ASP A 581 -9.54 11.32 -10.92
N LEU A 582 -8.84 10.19 -10.80
CA LEU A 582 -9.47 8.90 -10.51
C LEU A 582 -10.31 8.96 -9.23
N THR A 583 -9.85 9.69 -8.21
CA THR A 583 -10.56 9.85 -6.93
C THR A 583 -11.92 10.51 -7.14
N GLU A 584 -12.00 11.52 -8.01
CA GLU A 584 -13.27 12.19 -8.32
C GLU A 584 -14.22 11.30 -9.15
N ILE A 585 -13.68 10.39 -9.96
CA ILE A 585 -14.46 9.43 -10.75
C ILE A 585 -15.01 8.33 -9.84
N GLU A 586 -14.22 7.86 -8.87
CA GLU A 586 -14.65 6.92 -7.82
C GLU A 586 -15.77 7.52 -6.96
N GLU A 587 -15.76 8.84 -6.74
CA GLU A 587 -16.84 9.52 -6.03
C GLU A 587 -18.18 9.49 -6.77
N ALA A 588 -18.18 9.34 -8.10
CA ALA A 588 -19.40 9.21 -8.89
C ALA A 588 -20.02 7.80 -8.81
N GLU A 589 -19.31 6.78 -8.31
CA GLU A 589 -19.85 5.43 -8.18
C GLU A 589 -20.87 5.34 -7.02
N PRO A 590 -22.14 4.97 -7.28
CA PRO A 590 -23.09 4.74 -6.20
C PRO A 590 -22.68 3.49 -5.39
N GLU A 591 -22.58 3.64 -4.07
CA GLU A 591 -22.25 2.51 -3.18
C GLU A 591 -23.41 1.50 -3.17
N PRO A 592 -23.18 0.20 -3.47
CA PRO A 592 -24.24 -0.79 -3.43
C PRO A 592 -24.88 -0.94 -2.05
N SER A 593 -26.18 -0.64 -1.96
CA SER A 593 -26.96 -0.68 -0.72
C SER A 593 -27.35 -2.11 -0.31
N LEU A 594 -26.38 -3.02 -0.24
CA LEU A 594 -26.58 -4.47 -0.05
C LEU A 594 -26.29 -4.95 1.38
N GLY A 595 -25.93 -4.05 2.29
CA GLY A 595 -25.66 -4.39 3.68
C GLY A 595 -25.83 -3.23 4.65
N ASN A 596 -25.60 -3.50 5.93
CA ASN A 596 -25.76 -2.53 7.01
C ASN A 596 -24.55 -2.51 7.95
N GLY A 597 -24.21 -3.66 8.53
CA GLY A 597 -23.35 -3.72 9.71
C GLY A 597 -22.07 -4.53 9.54
N GLY A 598 -21.49 -4.90 10.69
CA GLY A 598 -20.28 -5.73 10.75
C GLY A 598 -20.45 -7.10 10.10
N LEU A 599 -21.65 -7.69 10.15
CA LEU A 599 -21.96 -8.97 9.50
C LEU A 599 -21.81 -8.87 7.97
N GLY A 600 -22.45 -7.88 7.35
CA GLY A 600 -22.35 -7.65 5.91
C GLY A 600 -20.93 -7.29 5.47
N ARG A 601 -20.21 -6.51 6.29
CA ARG A 601 -18.83 -6.12 5.96
C ARG A 601 -17.86 -7.30 6.08
N LEU A 602 -18.09 -8.21 7.04
CA LEU A 602 -17.33 -9.43 7.20
C LEU A 602 -17.55 -10.35 5.99
N ALA A 603 -18.80 -10.58 5.59
CA ALA A 603 -19.13 -11.38 4.42
C ALA A 603 -18.42 -10.84 3.17
N ALA A 604 -18.38 -9.52 2.98
CA ALA A 604 -17.63 -8.89 1.89
C ALA A 604 -16.10 -9.09 2.00
N CYS A 605 -15.50 -8.98 3.18
CA CYS A 605 -14.05 -9.25 3.36
C CYS A 605 -13.72 -10.72 3.11
N PHE A 606 -14.60 -11.64 3.52
CA PHE A 606 -14.44 -13.07 3.31
C PHE A 606 -14.50 -13.43 1.83
N LEU A 607 -15.47 -12.92 1.08
CA LEU A 607 -15.53 -13.16 -0.37
C LEU A 607 -14.27 -12.68 -1.10
N ASP A 608 -13.79 -11.47 -0.77
CA ASP A 608 -12.53 -10.93 -1.32
C ASP A 608 -11.32 -11.83 -1.01
N SER A 609 -11.27 -12.39 0.20
CA SER A 609 -10.18 -13.27 0.65
C SER A 609 -10.27 -14.67 0.05
N ILE A 610 -11.47 -15.23 -0.10
CA ILE A 610 -11.71 -16.51 -0.79
C ILE A 610 -11.20 -16.40 -2.24
N ALA A 611 -11.53 -15.32 -2.95
CA ALA A 611 -11.05 -15.08 -4.31
C ALA A 611 -9.52 -14.88 -4.35
N THR A 612 -8.97 -14.06 -3.44
CA THR A 612 -7.54 -13.78 -3.33
C THR A 612 -6.70 -15.04 -3.06
N LEU A 613 -7.21 -15.96 -2.24
CA LEU A 613 -6.54 -17.23 -1.94
C LEU A 613 -6.74 -18.30 -3.03
N GLY A 614 -7.50 -18.02 -4.09
CA GLY A 614 -7.69 -18.97 -5.18
C GLY A 614 -8.75 -20.05 -4.91
N LEU A 615 -9.53 -19.92 -3.83
CA LEU A 615 -10.51 -20.92 -3.42
C LEU A 615 -11.81 -20.81 -4.23
N ALA A 616 -12.42 -21.95 -4.60
CA ALA A 616 -13.74 -21.97 -5.23
C ALA A 616 -14.85 -21.70 -4.21
N GLY A 617 -15.28 -20.44 -4.09
CA GLY A 617 -16.35 -20.06 -3.17
C GLY A 617 -17.11 -18.81 -3.57
N ASP A 618 -18.44 -18.95 -3.64
CA ASP A 618 -19.36 -17.87 -4.06
C ASP A 618 -20.26 -17.42 -2.90
N GLY A 619 -20.67 -16.15 -2.96
CA GLY A 619 -21.66 -15.58 -2.04
C GLY A 619 -23.08 -15.74 -2.56
N ILE A 620 -24.06 -15.90 -1.67
CA ILE A 620 -25.49 -15.89 -1.99
C ILE A 620 -26.22 -14.92 -1.07
N GLY A 621 -26.94 -13.96 -1.66
CA GLY A 621 -27.75 -12.96 -0.96
C GLY A 621 -28.94 -12.47 -1.79
N LEU A 622 -29.50 -11.32 -1.38
CA LEU A 622 -30.62 -10.65 -2.05
C LEU A 622 -30.17 -9.33 -2.67
N ASN A 623 -30.78 -8.97 -3.82
CA ASN A 623 -30.55 -7.71 -4.50
C ASN A 623 -31.47 -6.61 -3.92
N TYR A 624 -31.08 -5.97 -2.83
CA TYR A 624 -31.91 -4.92 -2.22
C TYR A 624 -31.92 -3.63 -3.04
N HIS A 625 -33.10 -3.12 -3.37
CA HIS A 625 -33.24 -1.91 -4.19
C HIS A 625 -32.86 -0.63 -3.43
N LEU A 626 -33.30 -0.54 -2.17
CA LEU A 626 -33.22 0.66 -1.34
C LEU A 626 -32.36 0.45 -0.08
N GLY A 627 -31.72 -0.71 0.05
CA GLY A 627 -30.90 -1.10 1.20
C GLY A 627 -31.62 -0.99 2.54
N LEU A 628 -30.92 -0.52 3.58
CA LEU A 628 -31.54 -0.24 4.87
C LEU A 628 -32.31 1.09 4.82
N PHE A 629 -31.60 2.20 4.67
CA PHE A 629 -32.09 3.55 4.38
C PHE A 629 -30.89 4.51 4.24
N LYS A 630 -31.12 5.67 3.61
CA LYS A 630 -30.19 6.81 3.60
C LYS A 630 -30.51 7.68 4.82
N GLN A 631 -29.50 7.94 5.64
CA GLN A 631 -29.66 8.74 6.85
C GLN A 631 -29.52 10.22 6.50
N HIS A 632 -30.41 11.05 7.04
CA HIS A 632 -30.26 12.49 7.00
C HIS A 632 -30.60 13.10 8.37
N PHE A 633 -29.93 14.16 8.77
CA PHE A 633 -30.20 14.88 10.01
C PHE A 633 -31.02 16.13 9.74
N LYS A 634 -32.21 16.18 10.33
CA LYS A 634 -33.10 17.35 10.28
C LYS A 634 -33.66 17.63 11.67
N ASP A 635 -33.62 18.88 12.08
CA ASP A 635 -34.05 19.32 13.43
C ASP A 635 -33.36 18.52 14.55
N PHE A 636 -32.06 18.24 14.36
CA PHE A 636 -31.23 17.40 15.23
C PHE A 636 -31.75 15.95 15.41
N LEU A 637 -32.53 15.43 14.47
CA LEU A 637 -33.07 14.08 14.50
C LEU A 637 -32.63 13.29 13.26
N GLN A 638 -32.42 11.99 13.45
CA GLN A 638 -32.30 11.06 12.32
C GLN A 638 -33.64 10.97 11.56
N LYS A 639 -33.56 11.18 10.25
CA LYS A 639 -34.58 10.87 9.25
C LYS A 639 -34.08 9.77 8.32
N GLU A 640 -35.02 8.96 7.89
CA GLU A 640 -34.79 7.81 7.02
C GLU A 640 -35.37 8.09 5.63
N GLU A 641 -34.52 8.04 4.61
CA GLU A 641 -34.90 8.21 3.21
C GLU A 641 -34.57 6.96 2.39
N LYS A 642 -35.15 6.85 1.19
CA LYS A 642 -34.81 5.81 0.22
C LYS A 642 -33.32 5.89 -0.14
N ASN A 643 -32.66 4.74 -0.30
CA ASN A 643 -31.26 4.67 -0.72
C ASN A 643 -31.07 3.92 -2.05
N PRO A 644 -31.62 4.43 -3.17
CA PRO A 644 -31.47 3.81 -4.47
C PRO A 644 -30.00 3.85 -4.91
N TRP A 645 -29.51 2.74 -5.45
CA TRP A 645 -28.12 2.61 -5.91
C TRP A 645 -28.01 1.97 -7.30
N MET A 646 -29.07 1.31 -7.77
CA MET A 646 -29.06 0.63 -9.06
C MET A 646 -29.30 1.63 -10.20
N GLU A 647 -28.23 1.92 -10.92
CA GLU A 647 -28.29 2.70 -12.15
C GLU A 647 -28.26 1.80 -13.40
N LYS A 648 -28.55 2.39 -14.58
CA LYS A 648 -28.53 1.67 -15.87
C LYS A 648 -27.20 0.97 -16.16
N ALA A 649 -26.12 1.45 -15.56
CA ALA A 649 -24.81 0.81 -15.62
C ALA A 649 -24.26 0.64 -14.21
N CYS A 650 -24.33 -0.59 -13.73
CA CYS A 650 -23.81 -0.99 -12.44
C CYS A 650 -23.04 -2.31 -12.58
N TRP A 651 -22.47 -2.79 -11.48
CA TRP A 651 -21.70 -4.03 -11.47
C TRP A 651 -22.54 -5.29 -11.70
N LEU A 652 -23.87 -5.19 -11.56
CA LEU A 652 -24.78 -6.30 -11.76
C LEU A 652 -24.74 -6.83 -13.20
N THR A 653 -24.70 -8.15 -13.31
CA THR A 653 -24.84 -8.88 -14.58
C THR A 653 -26.03 -9.82 -14.47
N LYS A 654 -27.13 -9.48 -15.15
CA LYS A 654 -28.34 -10.30 -15.18
C LYS A 654 -28.07 -11.64 -15.85
N LYS A 655 -28.50 -12.73 -15.21
CA LYS A 655 -28.40 -14.10 -15.74
C LYS A 655 -29.75 -14.58 -16.28
N LYS A 656 -29.69 -15.63 -17.10
CA LYS A 656 -30.89 -16.26 -17.67
C LYS A 656 -31.58 -17.20 -16.67
N ASN A 657 -30.86 -17.66 -15.65
CA ASN A 657 -31.39 -18.51 -14.60
C ASN A 657 -32.52 -17.78 -13.84
N SER A 658 -33.59 -18.51 -13.57
CA SER A 658 -34.74 -18.06 -12.81
C SER A 658 -35.29 -19.26 -12.04
N TYR A 659 -35.61 -19.06 -10.77
CA TYR A 659 -36.13 -20.10 -9.89
C TYR A 659 -37.53 -19.74 -9.42
N GLU A 660 -38.41 -20.74 -9.36
CA GLU A 660 -39.75 -20.57 -8.80
C GLU A 660 -39.70 -20.87 -7.30
N VAL A 661 -40.17 -19.93 -6.48
CA VAL A 661 -40.27 -20.06 -5.03
C VAL A 661 -41.75 -20.09 -4.64
N GLU A 662 -42.12 -21.13 -3.90
CA GLU A 662 -43.49 -21.38 -3.45
C GLU A 662 -43.66 -20.92 -1.99
N PHE A 663 -44.57 -19.99 -1.77
CA PHE A 663 -45.06 -19.60 -0.46
C PHE A 663 -46.50 -20.10 -0.31
N GLY A 664 -46.97 -20.33 0.92
CA GLY A 664 -48.20 -21.07 1.19
C GLY A 664 -49.32 -20.96 0.15
N SER A 665 -49.77 -19.75 -0.19
CA SER A 665 -50.86 -19.52 -1.16
C SER A 665 -50.44 -18.96 -2.53
N PHE A 666 -49.16 -18.68 -2.79
CA PHE A 666 -48.71 -18.08 -4.04
C PHE A 666 -47.26 -18.39 -4.40
N LYS A 667 -46.90 -18.18 -5.66
CA LYS A 667 -45.53 -18.37 -6.15
C LYS A 667 -44.92 -17.06 -6.64
N VAL A 668 -43.60 -16.98 -6.55
CA VAL A 668 -42.78 -15.86 -7.05
C VAL A 668 -41.66 -16.43 -7.90
N LYS A 669 -41.35 -15.77 -9.02
CA LYS A 669 -40.17 -16.09 -9.83
C LYS A 669 -39.02 -15.17 -9.44
N SER A 670 -37.82 -15.75 -9.37
CA SER A 670 -36.60 -14.99 -9.11
C SER A 670 -35.88 -14.58 -10.39
N ILE A 671 -35.12 -13.50 -10.29
CA ILE A 671 -34.11 -13.07 -11.25
C ILE A 671 -32.76 -13.20 -10.54
N LEU A 672 -31.78 -13.81 -11.22
CA LEU A 672 -30.40 -13.89 -10.72
C LEU A 672 -29.55 -12.76 -11.33
N TYR A 673 -28.91 -11.99 -10.46
CA TYR A 673 -27.81 -11.08 -10.82
C TYR A 673 -26.50 -11.57 -10.22
N ASN A 674 -25.40 -11.42 -10.95
CA ASN A 674 -24.06 -11.66 -10.42
C ASN A 674 -23.27 -10.37 -10.33
N ILE A 675 -22.46 -10.25 -9.27
CA ILE A 675 -21.31 -9.34 -9.18
C ILE A 675 -20.04 -10.21 -9.20
N ASP A 676 -19.03 -9.78 -9.96
CA ASP A 676 -17.72 -10.43 -9.98
C ASP A 676 -16.91 -10.02 -8.75
N VAL A 677 -16.41 -11.01 -8.01
CA VAL A 677 -15.49 -10.81 -6.89
C VAL A 677 -14.08 -11.15 -7.37
N ILE A 678 -13.29 -10.12 -7.62
CA ILE A 678 -11.94 -10.25 -8.19
C ILE A 678 -10.94 -10.52 -7.07
N GLY A 679 -10.19 -11.61 -7.15
CA GLY A 679 -9.11 -11.90 -6.20
C GLY A 679 -7.83 -11.13 -6.53
N TYR A 680 -7.10 -10.69 -5.51
CA TYR A 680 -5.82 -9.99 -5.71
C TYR A 680 -4.82 -10.89 -6.44
N GLN A 681 -4.51 -10.55 -7.70
CA GLN A 681 -3.64 -11.31 -8.60
C GLN A 681 -4.00 -12.82 -8.73
N ASN A 682 -5.27 -13.18 -8.54
CA ASN A 682 -5.72 -14.58 -8.56
C ASN A 682 -7.04 -14.75 -9.35
N ARG A 683 -7.75 -15.86 -9.14
CA ARG A 683 -9.05 -16.18 -9.77
C ARG A 683 -10.15 -15.17 -9.41
N ASN A 684 -11.24 -15.26 -10.16
CA ASN A 684 -12.48 -14.54 -9.87
C ASN A 684 -13.60 -15.49 -9.39
N ASN A 685 -14.34 -15.06 -8.38
CA ASN A 685 -15.54 -15.71 -7.86
C ASN A 685 -16.77 -14.84 -8.09
N LYS A 686 -17.95 -15.29 -7.65
CA LYS A 686 -19.23 -14.58 -7.84
C LYS A 686 -19.93 -14.29 -6.53
N LEU A 687 -20.61 -13.15 -6.49
CA LEU A 687 -21.69 -12.88 -5.55
C LEU A 687 -23.02 -12.98 -6.30
N HIS A 688 -23.81 -13.98 -5.95
CA HIS A 688 -25.15 -14.23 -6.48
C HIS A 688 -26.19 -13.46 -5.68
N LEU A 689 -26.90 -12.55 -6.33
CA LEU A 689 -27.95 -11.74 -5.75
C LEU A 689 -29.28 -12.08 -6.40
N PHE A 690 -30.21 -12.60 -5.59
CA PHE A 690 -31.55 -12.94 -6.05
C PHE A 690 -32.51 -11.77 -5.87
N ASP A 691 -33.34 -11.58 -6.89
CA ASP A 691 -34.33 -10.52 -6.94
C ASP A 691 -35.70 -11.07 -7.32
N SER A 692 -36.78 -10.39 -6.93
CA SER A 692 -38.14 -10.75 -7.34
C SER A 692 -38.51 -10.11 -8.67
N GLU A 693 -39.13 -10.87 -9.58
CA GLU A 693 -39.54 -10.34 -10.90
C GLU A 693 -40.58 -9.20 -10.82
N LEU A 694 -41.34 -9.11 -9.72
CA LEU A 694 -42.48 -8.21 -9.57
C LEU A 694 -42.22 -7.02 -8.63
N VAL A 695 -40.97 -6.82 -8.19
CA VAL A 695 -40.59 -5.74 -7.28
C VAL A 695 -40.99 -4.36 -7.83
N ASP A 696 -41.53 -3.49 -6.97
CA ASP A 696 -42.10 -2.19 -7.35
C ASP A 696 -41.67 -1.09 -6.36
N GLU A 697 -40.66 -0.31 -6.74
CA GLU A 697 -40.16 0.83 -5.94
C GLU A 697 -41.22 1.93 -5.76
N GLY A 698 -42.26 1.96 -6.60
CA GLY A 698 -43.38 2.90 -6.49
C GLY A 698 -44.27 2.66 -5.27
N LEU A 699 -44.11 1.54 -4.56
CA LEU A 699 -44.81 1.29 -3.28
C LEU A 699 -44.35 2.20 -2.14
N VAL A 700 -43.15 2.77 -2.26
CA VAL A 700 -42.61 3.70 -1.28
C VAL A 700 -42.90 5.11 -1.79
N GLU A 701 -43.71 5.89 -1.10
CA GLU A 701 -44.00 7.28 -1.51
C GLU A 701 -43.03 8.24 -0.83
N GLU A 702 -43.12 8.35 0.50
CA GLU A 702 -42.32 9.25 1.34
C GLU A 702 -41.52 8.46 2.39
N GLY A 703 -40.26 8.87 2.63
CA GLY A 703 -39.37 8.21 3.58
C GLY A 703 -39.10 6.74 3.22
N ILE A 704 -39.41 5.84 4.15
CA ILE A 704 -39.23 4.38 4.02
C ILE A 704 -40.51 3.58 4.27
N GLU A 705 -41.67 4.25 4.35
CA GLU A 705 -42.95 3.60 4.60
C GLU A 705 -43.51 2.94 3.34
N PHE A 706 -44.01 1.71 3.46
CA PHE A 706 -44.63 0.95 2.36
C PHE A 706 -45.59 -0.14 2.90
N ASP A 707 -46.48 -0.64 2.04
CA ASP A 707 -47.34 -1.78 2.40
C ASP A 707 -46.54 -3.09 2.49
N LYS A 708 -46.28 -3.52 3.73
CA LYS A 708 -45.58 -4.76 4.06
C LYS A 708 -46.32 -6.03 3.58
N LYS A 709 -47.61 -5.95 3.21
CA LYS A 709 -48.43 -7.11 2.81
C LYS A 709 -48.35 -7.46 1.33
N ASP A 710 -47.93 -6.53 0.46
CA ASP A 710 -47.76 -6.82 -0.98
C ASP A 710 -46.41 -7.52 -1.25
N ILE A 711 -46.28 -8.75 -0.74
CA ILE A 711 -45.03 -9.51 -0.72
C ILE A 711 -44.40 -9.66 -2.11
N LYS A 712 -45.23 -9.83 -3.15
CA LYS A 712 -44.74 -10.00 -4.53
C LYS A 712 -43.97 -8.79 -5.02
N LYS A 713 -44.36 -7.61 -4.55
CA LYS A 713 -43.81 -6.33 -4.97
C LYS A 713 -42.77 -5.75 -4.01
N ASN A 714 -42.69 -6.24 -2.78
CA ASN A 714 -41.82 -5.64 -1.75
C ASN A 714 -40.65 -6.53 -1.29
N LEU A 715 -40.58 -7.79 -1.73
CA LEU A 715 -39.67 -8.82 -1.18
C LEU A 715 -38.21 -8.37 -1.12
N THR A 716 -37.72 -7.69 -2.14
CA THR A 716 -36.32 -7.25 -2.27
C THR A 716 -36.19 -5.72 -2.26
N LEU A 717 -37.20 -4.99 -1.76
CA LEU A 717 -37.11 -3.53 -1.65
C LEU A 717 -36.09 -3.09 -0.59
N PHE A 718 -36.28 -3.51 0.66
CA PHE A 718 -35.46 -3.10 1.80
C PHE A 718 -34.77 -4.28 2.48
N LEU A 719 -33.54 -4.03 2.92
CA LEU A 719 -32.81 -4.86 3.88
C LEU A 719 -33.33 -4.57 5.28
N TYR A 720 -33.60 -5.61 6.06
CA TYR A 720 -34.09 -5.49 7.44
C TYR A 720 -35.33 -4.56 7.56
N PRO A 721 -36.44 -4.82 6.82
CA PRO A 721 -37.62 -3.97 6.92
C PRO A 721 -38.18 -3.99 8.35
N ASP A 722 -38.86 -2.90 8.71
CA ASP A 722 -39.41 -2.70 10.05
C ASP A 722 -40.26 -3.91 10.49
N ASP A 723 -39.84 -4.54 11.58
CA ASP A 723 -40.41 -5.76 12.16
C ASP A 723 -41.11 -5.49 13.51
N SER A 724 -41.47 -4.22 13.78
CA SER A 724 -42.24 -3.83 14.96
C SER A 724 -43.67 -4.40 15.00
N ASP A 725 -44.21 -4.85 13.86
CA ASP A 725 -45.54 -5.44 13.72
C ASP A 725 -45.53 -6.90 13.18
N GLU A 726 -46.70 -7.53 13.07
CA GLU A 726 -46.81 -8.91 12.53
C GLU A 726 -46.44 -9.00 11.05
N ALA A 727 -46.82 -7.99 10.24
CA ALA A 727 -46.59 -8.01 8.80
C ALA A 727 -45.10 -7.93 8.46
N GLY A 728 -44.36 -7.06 9.15
CA GLY A 728 -42.92 -6.92 9.02
C GLY A 728 -42.18 -8.19 9.41
N ARG A 729 -42.54 -8.79 10.55
CA ARG A 729 -42.00 -10.08 10.99
C ARG A 729 -42.22 -11.19 9.96
N GLN A 730 -43.42 -11.27 9.38
CA GLN A 730 -43.69 -12.22 8.30
C GLN A 730 -42.87 -11.92 7.04
N LEU A 731 -42.73 -10.64 6.65
CA LEU A 731 -41.92 -10.23 5.51
C LEU A 731 -40.45 -10.67 5.66
N ARG A 732 -39.86 -10.62 6.87
CA ARG A 732 -38.52 -11.17 7.11
C ARG A 732 -38.42 -12.66 6.77
N ILE A 733 -39.42 -13.46 7.18
CA ILE A 733 -39.48 -14.90 6.87
C ILE A 733 -39.59 -15.11 5.34
N TYR A 734 -40.43 -14.32 4.67
CA TYR A 734 -40.54 -14.36 3.20
C TYR A 734 -39.18 -14.09 2.54
N GLN A 735 -38.44 -13.07 2.99
CA GLN A 735 -37.11 -12.73 2.48
C GLN A 735 -36.10 -13.86 2.70
N GLN A 736 -36.02 -14.37 3.93
CA GLN A 736 -35.10 -15.46 4.28
C GLN A 736 -35.39 -16.71 3.45
N TYR A 737 -36.66 -17.13 3.35
CA TYR A 737 -37.00 -18.30 2.56
C TYR A 737 -36.76 -18.10 1.06
N PHE A 738 -37.05 -16.91 0.52
CA PHE A 738 -36.76 -16.58 -0.88
C PHE A 738 -35.28 -16.74 -1.21
N MET A 739 -34.42 -16.17 -0.36
CA MET A 739 -32.96 -16.27 -0.49
C MET A 739 -32.50 -17.73 -0.48
N VAL A 740 -32.90 -18.51 0.54
CA VAL A 740 -32.40 -19.88 0.70
C VAL A 740 -32.99 -20.85 -0.32
N SER A 741 -34.24 -20.66 -0.77
CA SER A 741 -34.82 -21.54 -1.80
C SER A 741 -34.18 -21.29 -3.16
N CYS A 742 -33.93 -20.04 -3.54
CA CYS A 742 -33.17 -19.75 -4.76
C CYS A 742 -31.73 -20.27 -4.65
N GLY A 743 -31.06 -20.04 -3.52
CA GLY A 743 -29.70 -20.53 -3.28
C GLY A 743 -29.60 -22.05 -3.32
N ALA A 744 -30.49 -22.77 -2.65
CA ALA A 744 -30.51 -24.23 -2.66
C ALA A 744 -30.74 -24.79 -4.07
N GLN A 745 -31.64 -24.20 -4.86
CA GLN A 745 -31.87 -24.61 -6.24
C GLN A 745 -30.62 -24.38 -7.13
N LEU A 746 -29.95 -23.24 -6.99
CA LEU A 746 -28.69 -22.95 -7.67
C LEU A 746 -27.60 -23.97 -7.30
N ILE A 747 -27.40 -24.23 -6.02
CA ILE A 747 -26.38 -25.17 -5.52
C ILE A 747 -26.59 -26.57 -6.10
N LEU A 748 -27.84 -27.07 -6.10
CA LEU A 748 -28.17 -28.37 -6.67
C LEU A 748 -27.97 -28.41 -8.19
N GLU A 749 -28.33 -27.33 -8.90
CA GLU A 749 -28.13 -27.23 -10.35
C GLU A 749 -26.63 -27.25 -10.71
N GLU A 750 -25.82 -26.45 -10.02
CA GLU A 750 -24.39 -26.39 -10.27
C GLU A 750 -23.67 -27.69 -9.88
N SER A 751 -24.07 -28.34 -8.79
CA SER A 751 -23.48 -29.61 -8.36
C SER A 751 -23.75 -30.72 -9.39
N VAL A 752 -24.97 -30.81 -9.91
CA VAL A 752 -25.31 -31.76 -11.00
C VAL A 752 -24.51 -31.44 -12.27
N ARG A 753 -24.33 -30.16 -12.59
CA ARG A 753 -23.52 -29.74 -13.75
C ARG A 753 -22.06 -30.19 -13.62
N ARG A 754 -21.52 -30.22 -12.40
CA ARG A 754 -20.19 -30.77 -12.07
C ARG A 754 -20.14 -32.31 -11.94
N GLY A 755 -21.26 -33.00 -12.14
CA GLY A 755 -21.34 -34.46 -12.17
C GLY A 755 -21.80 -35.13 -10.87
N SER A 756 -22.27 -34.37 -9.88
CA SER A 756 -22.89 -34.94 -8.67
C SER A 756 -24.20 -35.66 -8.99
N ASP A 757 -24.41 -36.84 -8.39
CA ASP A 757 -25.69 -37.56 -8.41
C ASP A 757 -26.64 -37.13 -7.27
N LEU A 758 -26.22 -36.14 -6.48
CA LEU A 758 -26.83 -35.58 -5.28
C LEU A 758 -26.77 -36.46 -4.02
N HIS A 759 -26.48 -37.76 -4.14
CA HIS A 759 -26.17 -38.60 -2.98
C HIS A 759 -24.81 -38.21 -2.40
N ASP A 760 -23.90 -37.75 -3.26
CA ASP A 760 -22.57 -37.24 -2.96
C ASP A 760 -22.49 -35.71 -2.81
N LEU A 761 -23.62 -35.00 -2.66
CA LEU A 761 -23.67 -33.52 -2.66
C LEU A 761 -22.62 -32.86 -1.74
N TYR A 762 -22.35 -33.45 -0.57
CA TYR A 762 -21.37 -32.93 0.41
C TYR A 762 -19.92 -32.96 -0.09
N GLU A 763 -19.61 -33.76 -1.12
CA GLU A 763 -18.32 -33.76 -1.82
C GLU A 763 -18.21 -32.63 -2.86
N TYR A 764 -19.35 -32.09 -3.30
CA TYR A 764 -19.43 -31.06 -4.35
C TYR A 764 -19.78 -29.66 -3.83
N ALA A 765 -20.41 -29.59 -2.66
CA ALA A 765 -20.87 -28.36 -2.05
C ALA A 765 -20.59 -28.35 -0.55
N VAL A 766 -20.15 -27.21 -0.05
CA VAL A 766 -20.16 -26.86 1.38
C VAL A 766 -20.88 -25.53 1.54
N ILE A 767 -21.82 -25.46 2.48
CA ILE A 767 -22.68 -24.31 2.70
C ILE A 767 -22.34 -23.70 4.06
N GLN A 768 -21.87 -22.46 4.06
CA GLN A 768 -21.70 -21.70 5.29
C GLN A 768 -22.94 -20.85 5.53
N ILE A 769 -23.62 -21.13 6.65
CA ILE A 769 -24.78 -20.40 7.15
C ILE A 769 -24.25 -19.27 8.04
N ASN A 770 -24.36 -18.03 7.56
CA ASN A 770 -23.90 -16.83 8.25
C ASN A 770 -24.99 -16.26 9.17
N ASP A 771 -24.89 -16.56 10.46
CA ASP A 771 -25.95 -16.31 11.47
C ASP A 771 -27.26 -17.07 11.15
N THR A 772 -28.38 -16.78 11.82
CA THR A 772 -29.62 -17.58 11.70
C THR A 772 -30.50 -17.24 10.48
N HIS A 773 -30.20 -16.16 9.76
CA HIS A 773 -31.00 -15.74 8.61
C HIS A 773 -31.17 -16.81 7.52
N PRO A 774 -30.14 -17.63 7.20
CA PRO A 774 -30.24 -18.67 6.18
C PRO A 774 -30.57 -20.06 6.74
N SER A 775 -30.95 -20.23 8.02
CA SER A 775 -31.18 -21.56 8.63
C SER A 775 -32.21 -22.41 7.87
N LEU A 776 -33.20 -21.76 7.23
CA LEU A 776 -34.21 -22.44 6.41
C LEU A 776 -33.64 -23.18 5.18
N VAL A 777 -32.36 -22.98 4.85
CA VAL A 777 -31.67 -23.77 3.81
C VAL A 777 -31.64 -25.27 4.15
N ILE A 778 -31.56 -25.61 5.45
CA ILE A 778 -31.53 -27.01 5.92
C ILE A 778 -32.82 -27.74 5.54
N PRO A 779 -34.03 -27.33 6.01
CA PRO A 779 -35.26 -28.00 5.65
C PRO A 779 -35.59 -27.88 4.15
N GLU A 780 -35.17 -26.80 3.47
CA GLU A 780 -35.40 -26.64 2.03
C GLU A 780 -34.57 -27.60 1.18
N LEU A 781 -33.28 -27.80 1.49
CA LEU A 781 -32.46 -28.81 0.81
C LEU A 781 -33.03 -30.21 1.01
N ILE A 782 -33.44 -30.56 2.23
CA ILE A 782 -34.09 -31.84 2.51
C ILE A 782 -35.33 -32.00 1.61
N ARG A 783 -36.18 -30.98 1.53
CA ARG A 783 -37.39 -30.99 0.69
C ARG A 783 -37.05 -31.20 -0.79
N LEU A 784 -36.06 -30.48 -1.31
CA LEU A 784 -35.66 -30.54 -2.71
C LEU A 784 -35.01 -31.88 -3.08
N LEU A 785 -34.20 -32.47 -2.19
CA LEU A 785 -33.61 -33.80 -2.38
C LEU A 785 -34.70 -34.88 -2.40
N ILE A 786 -35.68 -34.82 -1.48
CA ILE A 786 -36.83 -35.74 -1.48
C ILE A 786 -37.63 -35.63 -2.77
N LYS A 787 -37.86 -34.40 -3.25
CA LYS A 787 -38.54 -34.17 -4.53
C LYS A 787 -37.78 -34.76 -5.72
N ARG A 788 -36.46 -34.93 -5.60
CA ARG A 788 -35.59 -35.57 -6.61
C ARG A 788 -35.41 -37.09 -6.39
N GLY A 789 -36.14 -37.69 -5.45
CA GLY A 789 -36.19 -39.14 -5.24
C GLY A 789 -35.27 -39.68 -4.14
N ILE A 790 -34.57 -38.81 -3.39
CA ILE A 790 -33.72 -39.23 -2.27
C ILE A 790 -34.59 -39.50 -1.03
N ALA A 791 -34.33 -40.60 -0.33
CA ALA A 791 -35.09 -40.95 0.87
C ALA A 791 -34.89 -39.92 2.00
N LEU A 792 -35.92 -39.69 2.82
CA LEU A 792 -35.89 -38.68 3.90
C LEU A 792 -34.68 -38.82 4.84
N ASP A 793 -34.38 -40.04 5.30
CA ASP A 793 -33.23 -40.30 6.19
C ASP A 793 -31.89 -39.95 5.54
N GLU A 794 -31.76 -40.29 4.26
CA GLU A 794 -30.57 -40.03 3.47
C GLU A 794 -30.42 -38.53 3.18
N ALA A 795 -31.51 -37.84 2.80
CA ALA A 795 -31.52 -36.40 2.58
C ALA A 795 -31.07 -35.62 3.83
N ILE A 796 -31.56 -36.00 5.02
CA ILE A 796 -31.13 -35.41 6.29
C ILE A 796 -29.64 -35.65 6.52
N SER A 797 -29.15 -36.87 6.27
CA SER A 797 -27.71 -37.20 6.40
C SER A 797 -26.83 -36.39 5.46
N ILE A 798 -27.24 -36.24 4.19
CA ILE A 798 -26.52 -35.44 3.19
C ILE A 798 -26.42 -33.99 3.66
N VAL A 799 -27.56 -33.36 3.98
CA VAL A 799 -27.60 -31.96 4.41
C VAL A 799 -26.77 -31.73 5.69
N THR A 800 -26.80 -32.67 6.63
CA THR A 800 -25.99 -32.60 7.85
C THR A 800 -24.49 -32.54 7.55
N LYS A 801 -24.02 -33.17 6.46
CA LYS A 801 -22.62 -33.14 6.01
C LYS A 801 -22.29 -31.95 5.09
N THR A 802 -23.30 -31.22 4.62
CA THR A 802 -23.13 -30.11 3.67
C THR A 802 -23.12 -28.75 4.36
N CYS A 803 -23.88 -28.57 5.46
CA CYS A 803 -24.07 -27.27 6.11
C CYS A 803 -23.17 -27.05 7.35
N ALA A 804 -22.58 -25.87 7.48
CA ALA A 804 -21.86 -25.39 8.66
C ALA A 804 -22.42 -24.03 9.11
N TYR A 805 -22.37 -23.76 10.41
CA TYR A 805 -23.00 -22.58 11.02
C TYR A 805 -21.98 -21.69 11.74
N THR A 806 -21.98 -20.39 11.42
CA THR A 806 -21.26 -19.37 12.19
C THR A 806 -22.24 -18.58 13.04
N ASN A 807 -22.00 -18.53 14.35
CA ASN A 807 -22.77 -17.68 15.25
C ASN A 807 -22.08 -16.32 15.43
N HIS A 808 -22.84 -15.23 15.24
CA HIS A 808 -22.38 -13.84 15.44
C HIS A 808 -23.03 -13.18 16.66
N THR A 809 -23.90 -13.89 17.38
CA THR A 809 -24.67 -13.36 18.51
C THR A 809 -24.23 -14.01 19.82
N ILE A 810 -23.97 -13.21 20.85
CA ILE A 810 -23.59 -13.76 22.17
C ILE A 810 -24.82 -14.35 22.87
N LEU A 811 -25.84 -13.54 23.12
CA LEU A 811 -26.97 -13.92 23.98
C LEU A 811 -27.89 -14.94 23.31
N ALA A 812 -28.06 -16.11 23.92
CA ALA A 812 -28.96 -17.15 23.41
C ALA A 812 -30.43 -16.69 23.40
N GLU A 813 -30.82 -15.74 24.26
CA GLU A 813 -32.16 -15.15 24.19
C GLU A 813 -32.39 -14.31 22.92
N ALA A 814 -31.32 -13.72 22.36
CA ALA A 814 -31.36 -12.85 21.19
C ALA A 814 -31.27 -13.64 19.86
N LEU A 815 -31.00 -14.95 19.92
CA LEU A 815 -31.06 -15.83 18.76
C LEU A 815 -32.49 -15.90 18.22
N GLU A 816 -32.58 -15.91 16.90
CA GLU A 816 -33.84 -15.81 16.16
C GLU A 816 -34.80 -16.97 16.45
N LYS A 817 -36.05 -16.61 16.77
CA LYS A 817 -37.13 -17.54 17.08
C LYS A 817 -38.38 -17.13 16.31
N TRP A 818 -38.90 -18.04 15.51
CA TRP A 818 -40.13 -17.80 14.75
C TRP A 818 -41.32 -18.52 15.37
N PRO A 819 -42.46 -17.84 15.62
CA PRO A 819 -43.70 -18.52 15.95
C PRO A 819 -44.04 -19.54 14.86
N LEU A 820 -44.36 -20.77 15.24
CA LEU A 820 -44.68 -21.85 14.31
C LEU A 820 -45.86 -21.48 13.40
N ASP A 821 -46.83 -20.73 13.93
CA ASP A 821 -47.96 -20.20 13.16
C ASP A 821 -47.54 -19.24 12.04
N TYR A 822 -46.45 -18.49 12.20
CA TYR A 822 -45.93 -17.64 11.13
C TYR A 822 -45.31 -18.51 10.04
N LEU A 823 -44.56 -19.55 10.40
CA LEU A 823 -44.03 -20.51 9.42
C LEU A 823 -45.13 -21.29 8.71
N LYS A 824 -46.21 -21.69 9.40
CA LYS A 824 -47.39 -22.32 8.79
C LYS A 824 -48.08 -21.41 7.77
N LYS A 825 -48.09 -20.09 8.00
CA LYS A 825 -48.63 -19.11 7.05
C LYS A 825 -47.71 -18.90 5.83
N VAL A 826 -46.42 -18.71 6.07
CA VAL A 826 -45.45 -18.27 5.06
C VAL A 826 -44.86 -19.45 4.26
N VAL A 827 -44.43 -20.50 4.95
CA VAL A 827 -43.75 -21.69 4.40
C VAL A 827 -44.36 -23.02 4.92
N PRO A 828 -45.67 -23.27 4.73
CA PRO A 828 -46.32 -24.49 5.22
C PRO A 828 -45.65 -25.77 4.72
N GLN A 829 -45.02 -25.74 3.55
CA GLN A 829 -44.30 -26.87 2.97
C GLN A 829 -43.03 -27.27 3.74
N LEU A 830 -42.43 -26.36 4.53
CA LEU A 830 -41.26 -26.66 5.36
C LEU A 830 -41.62 -27.16 6.75
N VAL A 831 -42.79 -26.78 7.27
CA VAL A 831 -43.21 -27.10 8.65
C VAL A 831 -43.18 -28.61 8.94
N PRO A 832 -43.72 -29.50 8.09
CA PRO A 832 -43.64 -30.94 8.34
C PRO A 832 -42.20 -31.46 8.46
N ILE A 833 -41.26 -30.89 7.70
CA ILE A 833 -39.85 -31.26 7.78
C ILE A 833 -39.27 -30.78 9.11
N ILE A 834 -39.52 -29.54 9.51
CA ILE A 834 -39.06 -28.99 10.79
C ILE A 834 -39.61 -29.82 11.97
N GLU A 835 -40.88 -30.21 11.94
CA GLU A 835 -41.48 -31.08 12.96
C GLU A 835 -40.83 -32.47 12.99
N ILE A 836 -40.50 -33.05 11.82
CA ILE A 836 -39.76 -34.32 11.75
C ILE A 836 -38.36 -34.16 12.38
N LEU A 837 -37.66 -33.07 12.07
CA LEU A 837 -36.34 -32.76 12.59
C LEU A 837 -36.36 -32.58 14.11
N ASP A 838 -37.34 -31.86 14.65
CA ASP A 838 -37.55 -31.68 16.10
C ASP A 838 -37.89 -33.00 16.79
N ASN A 839 -38.83 -33.78 16.23
CA ASN A 839 -39.22 -35.07 16.79
C ASN A 839 -38.04 -36.05 16.90
N ARG A 840 -37.10 -36.03 15.94
CA ARG A 840 -35.87 -36.84 16.01
C ARG A 840 -34.97 -36.38 17.15
N VAL A 841 -34.76 -35.08 17.30
CA VAL A 841 -33.97 -34.49 18.39
C VAL A 841 -34.58 -34.84 19.75
N ARG A 842 -35.90 -34.67 19.91
CA ARG A 842 -36.62 -34.99 21.13
C ARG A 842 -36.56 -36.47 21.49
N ARG A 843 -36.72 -37.37 20.50
CA ARG A 843 -36.56 -38.82 20.73
C ARG A 843 -35.13 -39.21 21.09
N LYS A 844 -34.13 -38.53 20.53
CA LYS A 844 -32.72 -38.83 20.76
C LYS A 844 -32.21 -38.34 22.13
N TYR A 845 -32.60 -37.13 22.55
CA TYR A 845 -32.03 -36.48 23.73
C TYR A 845 -32.99 -36.26 24.89
N GLY A 846 -34.31 -36.14 24.63
CA GLY A 846 -35.32 -35.96 25.67
C GLY A 846 -35.19 -34.68 26.52
N LYS A 847 -34.56 -33.62 26.00
CA LYS A 847 -34.28 -32.35 26.71
C LYS A 847 -34.92 -31.18 26.00
N GLU A 848 -35.53 -30.26 26.74
CA GLU A 848 -36.23 -29.10 26.19
C GLU A 848 -35.26 -27.99 25.77
N GLU A 849 -34.12 -27.86 26.47
CA GLU A 849 -33.11 -26.82 26.24
C GLU A 849 -32.39 -26.94 24.89
N VAL A 850 -32.54 -28.08 24.22
CA VAL A 850 -31.99 -28.36 22.89
C VAL A 850 -33.08 -28.67 21.87
N ALA A 851 -34.35 -28.45 22.20
CA ALA A 851 -35.43 -28.66 21.24
C ALA A 851 -35.37 -27.62 20.11
N ILE A 852 -35.82 -28.01 18.91
CA ILE A 852 -35.94 -27.07 17.78
C ILE A 852 -37.24 -26.28 17.92
N ILE A 853 -38.32 -26.94 18.33
CA ILE A 853 -39.61 -26.29 18.59
C ILE A 853 -39.82 -26.29 20.10
N ASP A 854 -39.96 -25.13 20.73
CA ASP A 854 -40.19 -25.08 22.19
C ASP A 854 -41.66 -25.30 22.58
N SER A 855 -41.90 -25.43 23.89
CA SER A 855 -43.24 -25.60 24.47
C SER A 855 -44.22 -24.45 24.20
N ARG A 856 -43.78 -23.32 23.63
CA ARG A 856 -44.62 -22.17 23.23
C ARG A 856 -44.80 -22.11 21.71
N GLU A 857 -44.51 -23.21 21.01
CA GLU A 857 -44.58 -23.32 19.56
C GLU A 857 -43.72 -22.27 18.85
N ARG A 858 -42.50 -22.03 19.34
CA ARG A 858 -41.50 -21.21 18.64
C ARG A 858 -40.38 -22.10 18.11
N VAL A 859 -40.00 -21.87 16.87
CA VAL A 859 -38.90 -22.56 16.19
C VAL A 859 -37.61 -21.79 16.45
N HIS A 860 -36.64 -22.44 17.08
CA HIS A 860 -35.31 -21.91 17.40
C HIS A 860 -34.37 -22.21 16.23
N MET A 861 -34.13 -21.21 15.39
CA MET A 861 -33.40 -21.38 14.13
C MET A 861 -31.96 -21.87 14.37
N ALA A 862 -31.26 -21.27 15.34
CA ALA A 862 -29.91 -21.71 15.74
C ALA A 862 -29.87 -23.16 16.26
N SER A 863 -30.92 -23.64 16.93
CA SER A 863 -30.97 -25.03 17.40
C SER A 863 -31.01 -26.02 16.23
N MET A 864 -31.75 -25.66 15.17
CA MET A 864 -31.79 -26.43 13.93
C MET A 864 -30.41 -26.47 13.26
N ASP A 865 -29.73 -25.34 13.17
CA ASP A 865 -28.39 -25.24 12.57
C ASP A 865 -27.35 -26.07 13.33
N ILE A 866 -27.37 -26.05 14.66
CA ILE A 866 -26.43 -26.81 15.48
C ILE A 866 -26.68 -28.33 15.37
N HIS A 867 -27.95 -28.75 15.34
CA HIS A 867 -28.29 -30.16 15.20
C HIS A 867 -27.91 -30.72 13.83
N TYR A 868 -28.23 -29.98 12.77
CA TYR A 868 -28.19 -30.44 11.38
C TYR A 868 -27.12 -29.74 10.53
N GLY A 869 -26.14 -29.09 11.15
CA GLY A 869 -24.85 -28.74 10.55
C GLY A 869 -23.69 -29.57 11.10
N PHE A 870 -22.60 -29.71 10.34
CA PHE A 870 -21.43 -30.49 10.77
C PHE A 870 -20.41 -29.67 11.59
N SER A 871 -20.49 -28.35 11.58
CA SER A 871 -19.58 -27.44 12.31
C SER A 871 -20.36 -26.25 12.85
N VAL A 872 -19.98 -25.80 14.06
CA VAL A 872 -20.48 -24.58 14.70
C VAL A 872 -19.29 -23.77 15.14
N ASN A 873 -19.17 -22.52 14.70
CA ASN A 873 -18.04 -21.68 15.12
C ASN A 873 -18.44 -20.32 15.66
N GLY A 874 -17.70 -19.89 16.68
CA GLY A 874 -17.69 -18.49 17.13
C GLY A 874 -16.69 -17.66 16.33
N VAL A 875 -16.66 -16.36 16.65
CA VAL A 875 -16.02 -15.32 15.81
C VAL A 875 -14.90 -14.53 16.52
N ALA A 876 -14.59 -14.93 17.75
CA ALA A 876 -13.48 -14.51 18.59
C ALA A 876 -13.25 -15.60 19.66
N ALA A 877 -12.05 -15.66 20.22
CA ALA A 877 -11.70 -16.71 21.19
C ALA A 877 -12.63 -16.66 22.42
N LEU A 878 -12.70 -15.50 23.10
CA LEU A 878 -13.57 -15.29 24.26
C LEU A 878 -15.05 -15.57 23.93
N HIS A 879 -15.51 -15.10 22.77
CA HIS A 879 -16.88 -15.35 22.34
C HIS A 879 -17.16 -16.85 22.20
N THR A 880 -16.27 -17.60 21.55
CA THR A 880 -16.41 -19.06 21.40
C THR A 880 -16.46 -19.76 22.75
N ASP A 881 -15.65 -19.31 23.71
CA ASP A 881 -15.65 -19.88 25.06
C ASP A 881 -16.93 -19.57 25.83
N ILE A 882 -17.48 -18.36 25.69
CA ILE A 882 -18.81 -18.01 26.22
C ILE A 882 -19.89 -18.94 25.62
N LEU A 883 -19.87 -19.19 24.31
CA LEU A 883 -20.81 -20.12 23.68
C LEU A 883 -20.70 -21.53 24.26
N LYS A 884 -19.49 -22.04 24.48
CA LYS A 884 -19.26 -23.39 25.02
C LYS A 884 -19.65 -23.52 26.50
N THR A 885 -19.37 -22.50 27.29
CA THR A 885 -19.46 -22.58 28.76
C THR A 885 -20.80 -22.11 29.31
N THR A 886 -21.44 -21.12 28.68
CA THR A 886 -22.71 -20.55 29.16
C THR A 886 -23.83 -20.69 28.12
N GLU A 887 -23.75 -19.99 27.00
CA GLU A 887 -24.91 -19.71 26.12
C GLU A 887 -25.41 -20.94 25.35
N LEU A 888 -24.50 -21.71 24.75
CA LEU A 888 -24.79 -22.92 23.98
C LEU A 888 -24.24 -24.18 24.68
N ASN A 889 -24.03 -24.11 25.99
CA ASN A 889 -23.44 -25.20 26.79
C ASN A 889 -24.22 -26.52 26.67
N HIS A 890 -25.55 -26.43 26.59
CA HIS A 890 -26.40 -27.61 26.42
C HIS A 890 -26.11 -28.34 25.11
N PHE A 891 -25.84 -27.62 24.02
CA PHE A 891 -25.44 -28.20 22.74
C PHE A 891 -23.98 -28.66 22.72
N TYR A 892 -23.07 -27.89 23.33
CA TYR A 892 -21.66 -28.27 23.42
C TYR A 892 -21.46 -29.59 24.16
N LYS A 893 -22.26 -29.87 25.20
CA LYS A 893 -22.29 -31.17 25.89
C LYS A 893 -22.72 -32.34 24.99
N LEU A 894 -23.47 -32.08 23.93
CA LEU A 894 -23.93 -33.10 22.97
C LEU A 894 -22.96 -33.27 21.80
N TYR A 895 -22.34 -32.18 21.35
CA TYR A 895 -21.53 -32.11 20.13
C TYR A 895 -20.22 -31.35 20.35
N PRO A 896 -19.37 -31.75 21.32
CA PRO A 896 -18.16 -31.00 21.63
C PRO A 896 -17.22 -30.86 20.42
N GLU A 897 -17.23 -31.83 19.51
CA GLU A 897 -16.44 -31.87 18.29
C GLU A 897 -16.86 -30.85 17.23
N LYS A 898 -18.11 -30.36 17.25
CA LYS A 898 -18.60 -29.39 16.27
C LYS A 898 -18.10 -27.97 16.56
N PHE A 899 -17.85 -27.65 17.83
CA PHE A 899 -17.59 -26.27 18.28
C PHE A 899 -16.13 -25.86 18.10
N ASN A 900 -15.89 -24.85 17.28
CA ASN A 900 -14.56 -24.29 17.03
C ASN A 900 -14.56 -22.75 17.00
N ASN A 901 -13.38 -22.13 16.96
CA ASN A 901 -13.23 -20.67 16.83
C ASN A 901 -12.71 -20.31 15.44
N LYS A 902 -13.19 -19.20 14.89
CA LYS A 902 -12.60 -18.51 13.75
C LYS A 902 -12.62 -17.02 14.03
N THR A 903 -11.56 -16.51 14.66
CA THR A 903 -11.46 -15.07 14.96
C THR A 903 -11.55 -14.30 13.65
N ASN A 904 -12.48 -13.34 13.58
CA ASN A 904 -12.73 -12.52 12.39
C ASN A 904 -11.47 -11.83 11.86
N GLY A 905 -11.58 -11.35 10.62
CA GLY A 905 -10.56 -10.53 9.99
C GLY A 905 -11.12 -9.56 8.95
N ILE A 906 -10.25 -8.68 8.46
CA ILE A 906 -10.54 -7.64 7.48
C ILE A 906 -9.63 -7.77 6.27
N THR A 907 -10.11 -7.37 5.08
CA THR A 907 -9.27 -7.36 3.88
C THR A 907 -8.32 -6.17 3.91
N PHE A 908 -7.01 -6.43 3.75
CA PHE A 908 -5.99 -5.37 3.75
C PHE A 908 -5.99 -4.58 2.44
N ARG A 909 -6.54 -5.14 1.36
CA ARG A 909 -6.64 -4.46 0.06
C ARG A 909 -7.45 -3.17 0.19
N ARG A 910 -8.61 -3.24 0.87
CA ARG A 910 -9.43 -2.05 1.15
C ARG A 910 -8.92 -1.24 2.33
N TRP A 911 -8.66 -1.89 3.46
CA TRP A 911 -8.45 -1.20 4.74
C TRP A 911 -7.00 -0.78 5.01
N LEU A 912 -6.10 -0.95 4.04
CA LEU A 912 -4.74 -0.40 4.06
C LEU A 912 -4.34 0.08 2.66
N LEU A 913 -4.28 -0.83 1.67
CA LEU A 913 -3.74 -0.51 0.33
C LEU A 913 -4.58 0.53 -0.42
N HIS A 914 -5.90 0.57 -0.20
CA HIS A 914 -6.75 1.59 -0.76
C HIS A 914 -6.86 2.82 0.14
N CYS A 915 -7.39 2.66 1.36
CA CYS A 915 -7.77 3.80 2.19
C CYS A 915 -6.58 4.57 2.80
N ASN A 916 -5.40 3.95 2.90
CA ASN A 916 -4.21 4.58 3.50
C ASN A 916 -2.93 4.25 2.71
N ARG A 917 -2.96 4.60 1.42
CA ARG A 917 -1.85 4.39 0.47
C ARG A 917 -0.51 4.92 0.96
N GLU A 918 -0.50 6.09 1.58
CA GLU A 918 0.73 6.68 2.10
C GLU A 918 1.37 5.82 3.21
N LEU A 919 0.54 5.22 4.09
CA LEU A 919 1.02 4.26 5.08
C LEU A 919 1.46 2.94 4.42
N ALA A 920 0.74 2.45 3.41
CA ALA A 920 1.10 1.23 2.70
C ALA A 920 2.49 1.35 2.05
N PHE A 921 2.74 2.42 1.29
CA PHE A 921 4.06 2.68 0.68
C PHE A 921 5.16 2.88 1.72
N PHE A 922 4.84 3.51 2.84
CA PHE A 922 5.80 3.66 3.93
C PHE A 922 6.18 2.31 4.55
N ILE A 923 5.20 1.44 4.81
CA ILE A 923 5.47 0.08 5.28
C ILE A 923 6.31 -0.69 4.25
N GLU A 924 5.95 -0.61 2.98
CA GLU A 924 6.69 -1.24 1.87
C GLU A 924 8.15 -0.78 1.82
N SER A 925 8.41 0.53 2.01
CA SER A 925 9.78 1.06 2.06
C SER A 925 10.63 0.56 3.23
N LEU A 926 10.01 0.00 4.28
CA LEU A 926 10.70 -0.51 5.47
C LEU A 926 10.89 -2.03 5.45
N ILE A 927 9.92 -2.77 4.91
CA ILE A 927 9.88 -4.24 5.03
C ILE A 927 9.63 -4.99 3.71
N GLY A 928 9.55 -4.26 2.59
CA GLY A 928 9.18 -4.79 1.27
C GLY A 928 7.66 -4.99 1.08
N ASP A 929 7.26 -5.47 -0.09
CA ASP A 929 5.85 -5.63 -0.50
C ASP A 929 5.24 -6.98 -0.08
N GLY A 930 6.00 -7.85 0.58
CA GLY A 930 5.59 -9.21 0.97
C GLY A 930 4.30 -9.25 1.79
N PHE A 931 4.04 -8.21 2.60
CA PHE A 931 2.82 -8.09 3.41
C PHE A 931 1.52 -7.96 2.59
N HIS A 932 1.61 -7.65 1.29
CA HIS A 932 0.46 -7.68 0.38
C HIS A 932 -0.11 -9.10 0.23
N LYS A 933 0.74 -10.13 0.31
CA LYS A 933 0.38 -11.55 0.17
C LYS A 933 0.36 -12.29 1.51
N ASP A 934 1.30 -11.96 2.39
CA ASP A 934 1.33 -12.51 3.75
C ASP A 934 1.30 -11.40 4.81
N SER A 935 0.11 -11.12 5.32
CA SER A 935 -0.12 -10.07 6.31
C SER A 935 0.72 -10.22 7.59
N MET A 936 1.22 -11.42 7.90
CA MET A 936 2.06 -11.66 9.07
C MET A 936 3.44 -11.00 8.97
N GLU A 937 3.87 -10.62 7.77
CA GLU A 937 5.13 -9.89 7.55
C GLU A 937 5.14 -8.51 8.21
N LEU A 938 3.98 -7.92 8.52
CA LEU A 938 3.89 -6.69 9.31
C LEU A 938 4.64 -6.78 10.65
N ASN A 939 4.84 -7.99 11.20
CA ASN A 939 5.63 -8.17 12.42
C ASN A 939 7.06 -7.63 12.30
N LYS A 940 7.64 -7.60 11.09
CA LYS A 940 8.97 -7.05 10.83
C LYS A 940 9.07 -5.57 11.26
N LEU A 941 7.95 -4.83 11.24
CA LEU A 941 7.91 -3.43 11.68
C LEU A 941 8.34 -3.25 13.14
N ILE A 942 8.27 -4.30 13.98
CA ILE A 942 8.67 -4.22 15.39
C ILE A 942 10.16 -3.83 15.55
N HIS A 943 11.01 -4.11 14.56
CA HIS A 943 12.43 -3.75 14.60
C HIS A 943 12.66 -2.23 14.56
N PHE A 944 11.68 -1.47 14.05
CA PHE A 944 11.75 -0.01 13.94
C PHE A 944 11.07 0.72 15.13
N ARG A 945 10.63 -0.02 16.17
CA ARG A 945 9.88 0.50 17.33
C ARG A 945 10.55 1.68 18.04
N LYS A 946 11.87 1.78 17.99
CA LYS A 946 12.65 2.84 18.66
C LYS A 946 13.31 3.80 17.69
N GLU A 947 13.03 3.68 16.39
CA GLU A 947 13.67 4.52 15.38
C GLU A 947 12.90 5.83 15.20
N GLU A 948 13.47 6.92 15.70
CA GLU A 948 12.82 8.24 15.72
C GLU A 948 12.39 8.73 14.33
N ARG A 949 13.19 8.46 13.29
CA ARG A 949 12.85 8.81 11.90
C ARG A 949 11.58 8.10 11.44
N VAL A 950 11.45 6.81 11.73
CA VAL A 950 10.27 6.00 11.38
C VAL A 950 9.04 6.49 12.16
N LEU A 951 9.19 6.71 13.47
CA LEU A 951 8.11 7.19 14.33
C LEU A 951 7.61 8.59 13.90
N SER A 952 8.54 9.50 13.58
CA SER A 952 8.23 10.84 13.09
C SER A 952 7.51 10.81 11.73
N ARG A 953 7.95 9.93 10.82
CA ARG A 953 7.28 9.73 9.53
C ARG A 953 5.86 9.19 9.71
N LEU A 954 5.66 8.23 10.61
CA LEU A 954 4.33 7.69 10.93
C LEU A 954 3.37 8.77 11.48
N LEU A 955 3.86 9.65 12.35
CA LEU A 955 3.10 10.81 12.85
C LEU A 955 2.71 11.76 11.72
N ASN A 956 3.61 12.05 10.79
CA ASN A 956 3.30 12.91 9.65
C ASN A 956 2.23 12.29 8.74
N ILE A 957 2.29 10.98 8.47
CA ILE A 957 1.26 10.27 7.69
C ILE A 957 -0.11 10.40 8.37
N LYS A 958 -0.18 10.19 9.70
CA LYS A 958 -1.41 10.40 10.47
C LYS A 958 -1.91 11.83 10.32
N TYR A 959 -1.04 12.82 10.43
CA TYR A 959 -1.39 14.23 10.27
C TYR A 959 -1.95 14.55 8.88
N GLN A 960 -1.37 14.03 7.79
CA GLN A 960 -1.91 14.23 6.44
C GLN A 960 -3.30 13.58 6.29
N ASN A 961 -3.52 12.40 6.87
CA ASN A 961 -4.83 11.77 6.87
C ASN A 961 -5.89 12.59 7.65
N LYS A 962 -5.49 13.23 8.74
CA LYS A 962 -6.37 14.16 9.48
C LYS A 962 -6.73 15.39 8.67
N ARG A 963 -5.79 15.94 7.90
CA ARG A 963 -6.08 17.03 6.95
C ARG A 963 -7.04 16.60 5.85
N LYS A 964 -6.89 15.39 5.30
CA LYS A 964 -7.84 14.83 4.33
C LYS A 964 -9.24 14.73 4.92
N LEU A 965 -9.38 14.21 6.15
CA LEU A 965 -10.67 14.14 6.84
C LEU A 965 -11.27 15.53 7.09
N LYS A 966 -10.46 16.51 7.51
CA LYS A 966 -10.89 17.90 7.67
C LYS A 966 -11.45 18.47 6.37
N SER A 967 -10.70 18.38 5.27
CA SER A 967 -11.15 18.87 3.96
C SER A 967 -12.40 18.15 3.47
N TRP A 968 -12.51 16.84 3.73
CA TRP A 968 -13.69 16.06 3.38
C TRP A 968 -14.92 16.50 4.18
N LEU A 969 -14.81 16.66 5.51
CA LEU A 969 -15.93 17.12 6.37
C LEU A 969 -16.39 18.54 6.02
N GLU A 970 -15.44 19.42 5.68
CA GLU A 970 -15.76 20.79 5.24
C GLU A 970 -16.51 20.77 3.91
N LYS A 971 -16.10 19.92 2.96
CA LYS A 971 -16.75 19.77 1.66
C LYS A 971 -18.11 19.07 1.72
N ASP A 972 -18.23 17.96 2.46
CA ASP A 972 -19.42 17.09 2.46
C ASP A 972 -20.50 17.58 3.44
N GLN A 973 -20.10 18.08 4.61
CA GLN A 973 -21.02 18.45 5.70
C GLN A 973 -20.89 19.91 6.15
N GLY A 974 -19.96 20.70 5.58
CA GLY A 974 -19.74 22.08 6.01
C GLY A 974 -19.17 22.22 7.43
N ILE A 975 -18.54 21.16 7.96
CA ILE A 975 -18.02 21.11 9.33
C ILE A 975 -16.51 21.34 9.32
N THR A 976 -16.06 22.42 9.95
CA THR A 976 -14.63 22.70 10.15
C THR A 976 -14.14 22.10 11.48
N ILE A 977 -13.04 21.35 11.42
CA ILE A 977 -12.33 20.78 12.58
C ILE A 977 -10.84 21.18 12.55
N ASP A 978 -10.16 21.04 13.69
CA ASP A 978 -8.72 21.30 13.83
C ASP A 978 -7.92 20.00 13.68
N GLU A 979 -7.12 19.89 12.62
CA GLU A 979 -6.24 18.75 12.35
C GLU A 979 -5.16 18.53 13.43
N ASN A 980 -4.89 19.53 14.27
CA ASN A 980 -3.95 19.43 15.40
C ASN A 980 -4.61 18.88 16.68
N SER A 981 -5.94 18.80 16.72
CA SER A 981 -6.69 18.21 17.84
C SER A 981 -6.58 16.69 17.86
N ILE A 982 -6.78 16.04 19.01
CA ILE A 982 -6.89 14.57 19.10
C ILE A 982 -8.16 14.12 18.38
N PHE A 983 -8.05 13.24 17.38
CA PHE A 983 -9.21 12.64 16.71
C PHE A 983 -9.63 11.35 17.41
N ASP A 984 -10.71 11.46 18.16
CA ASP A 984 -11.27 10.41 18.99
C ASP A 984 -12.57 9.92 18.34
N ILE A 985 -12.55 8.70 17.79
CA ILE A 985 -13.55 8.27 16.80
C ILE A 985 -14.30 7.02 17.26
N GLN A 986 -15.63 7.14 17.31
CA GLN A 986 -16.57 6.04 17.55
C GLN A 986 -17.52 5.83 16.36
N ILE A 987 -17.13 4.93 15.44
CA ILE A 987 -17.92 4.60 14.24
C ILE A 987 -18.44 3.16 14.26
N LYS A 988 -19.73 3.01 14.54
CA LYS A 988 -20.43 1.73 14.63
C LYS A 988 -21.94 1.98 14.65
N ARG A 989 -22.74 0.97 14.29
CA ARG A 989 -24.22 1.05 14.41
C ARG A 989 -24.62 1.60 15.78
N LEU A 990 -25.72 2.35 15.83
CA LEU A 990 -26.17 2.89 17.10
C LEU A 990 -26.98 1.85 17.87
N HIS A 991 -26.53 1.55 19.09
CA HIS A 991 -27.22 0.63 19.99
C HIS A 991 -26.76 0.91 21.42
N GLU A 992 -27.66 0.84 22.40
CA GLU A 992 -27.32 1.08 23.81
C GLU A 992 -26.11 0.25 24.32
N TYR A 993 -25.96 -1.03 23.95
CA TYR A 993 -24.79 -1.82 24.37
C TYR A 993 -23.45 -1.35 23.78
N LYS A 994 -23.46 -0.58 22.68
CA LYS A 994 -22.25 0.01 22.08
C LYS A 994 -21.83 1.32 22.75
N ARG A 995 -22.69 1.83 23.63
CA ARG A 995 -22.41 2.89 24.62
C ARG A 995 -21.96 4.22 24.05
N GLN A 996 -22.45 4.62 22.87
CA GLN A 996 -22.30 6.01 22.39
C GLN A 996 -22.85 7.02 23.41
N GLN A 997 -23.87 6.66 24.19
CA GLN A 997 -24.37 7.49 25.30
C GLN A 997 -23.35 7.69 26.42
N MET A 998 -22.49 6.69 26.72
CA MET A 998 -21.41 6.84 27.71
C MET A 998 -20.34 7.80 27.19
N ASN A 999 -20.03 7.74 25.89
CA ASN A 999 -19.16 8.70 25.23
C ASN A 999 -19.76 10.12 25.25
N ALA A 1000 -21.05 10.27 24.96
CA ALA A 1000 -21.74 11.55 25.06
C ALA A 1000 -21.76 12.12 26.49
N LEU A 1001 -21.89 11.28 27.52
CA LEU A 1001 -21.77 11.71 28.92
C LEU A 1001 -20.35 12.20 29.24
N TYR A 1002 -19.31 11.59 28.67
CA TYR A 1002 -17.95 12.09 28.82
C TYR A 1002 -17.76 13.45 28.14
N VAL A 1003 -18.32 13.64 26.94
CA VAL A 1003 -18.32 14.95 26.26
C VAL A 1003 -18.93 16.02 27.14
N ILE A 1004 -20.05 15.71 27.83
CA ILE A 1004 -20.66 16.63 28.81
C ILE A 1004 -19.73 16.90 29.99
N TYR A 1005 -19.10 15.86 30.55
CA TYR A 1005 -18.12 16.01 31.63
C TYR A 1005 -16.96 16.93 31.21
N LYS A 1006 -16.36 16.70 30.04
CA LYS A 1006 -15.26 17.52 29.50
C LYS A 1006 -15.71 18.95 29.20
N TYR A 1007 -16.91 19.14 28.65
CA TYR A 1007 -17.51 20.46 28.47
C TYR A 1007 -17.55 21.22 29.80
N GLN A 1008 -18.03 20.59 30.87
CA GLN A 1008 -18.12 21.22 32.20
C GLN A 1008 -16.74 21.54 32.79
N GLU A 1009 -15.76 20.63 32.69
CA GLU A 1009 -14.38 20.88 33.14
C GLU A 1009 -13.78 22.12 32.44
N ILE A 1010 -14.02 22.27 31.13
CA ILE A 1010 -13.57 23.45 30.37
C ILE A 1010 -14.28 24.72 30.87
N LYS A 1011 -15.60 24.66 31.13
CA LYS A 1011 -16.34 25.80 31.72
C LYS A 1011 -15.84 26.18 33.11
N ASP A 1012 -15.34 25.21 33.86
CA ASP A 1012 -14.75 25.38 35.18
C ASP A 1012 -13.27 25.83 35.12
N GLY A 1013 -12.72 26.04 33.92
CA GLY A 1013 -11.38 26.57 33.68
C GLY A 1013 -10.27 25.52 33.57
N LYS A 1014 -10.61 24.23 33.57
CA LYS A 1014 -9.65 23.13 33.33
C LYS A 1014 -9.57 22.84 31.84
N LEU A 1015 -8.70 23.57 31.16
CA LEU A 1015 -8.56 23.52 29.72
C LEU A 1015 -7.64 22.35 29.30
N PRO A 1016 -8.00 21.55 28.28
CA PRO A 1016 -7.08 20.59 27.70
C PRO A 1016 -5.94 21.31 26.99
N GLU A 1017 -4.72 20.82 27.14
CA GLU A 1017 -3.53 21.38 26.48
C GLU A 1017 -3.54 21.15 24.97
N ILE A 1018 -4.04 20.00 24.53
CA ILE A 1018 -4.26 19.66 23.12
C ILE A 1018 -5.77 19.63 22.90
N PRO A 1019 -6.32 20.36 21.92
CA PRO A 1019 -7.75 20.31 21.62
C PRO A 1019 -8.22 18.89 21.28
N ILE A 1020 -9.50 18.61 21.47
CA ILE A 1020 -10.10 17.28 21.25
C ILE A 1020 -11.23 17.39 20.24
N THR A 1021 -11.26 16.51 19.24
CA THR A 1021 -12.38 16.35 18.32
C THR A 1021 -12.96 14.95 18.45
N VAL A 1022 -14.17 14.86 19.03
CA VAL A 1022 -14.90 13.60 19.19
C VAL A 1022 -15.81 13.38 17.99
N ILE A 1023 -15.62 12.28 17.26
CA ILE A 1023 -16.31 12.00 16.00
C ILE A 1023 -17.14 10.73 16.12
N PHE A 1024 -18.43 10.84 15.83
CA PHE A 1024 -19.38 9.75 15.79
C PHE A 1024 -19.80 9.47 14.34
N GLY A 1025 -20.07 8.20 14.03
CA GLY A 1025 -20.74 7.83 12.79
C GLY A 1025 -21.56 6.57 13.01
N ALA A 1026 -22.88 6.69 12.90
CA ALA A 1026 -23.79 5.62 13.28
C ALA A 1026 -25.19 5.80 12.68
N LYS A 1027 -25.81 4.70 12.25
CA LYS A 1027 -27.23 4.61 11.94
C LYS A 1027 -27.98 3.92 13.08
N ALA A 1028 -29.12 4.48 13.49
CA ALA A 1028 -30.07 3.82 14.39
C ALA A 1028 -31.15 3.09 13.59
N ALA A 1029 -31.60 1.91 14.03
CA ALA A 1029 -32.75 1.27 13.38
C ALA A 1029 -34.00 2.17 13.53
N PRO A 1030 -34.91 2.23 12.53
CA PRO A 1030 -36.03 3.18 12.53
C PRO A 1030 -36.95 3.03 13.76
N ALA A 1031 -37.21 1.77 14.17
CA ALA A 1031 -38.02 1.45 15.33
C ALA A 1031 -37.32 1.64 16.68
N TYR A 1032 -36.00 1.88 16.71
CA TYR A 1032 -35.22 1.96 17.95
C TYR A 1032 -35.19 3.39 18.49
N ILE A 1033 -36.25 3.75 19.22
CA ILE A 1033 -36.47 5.10 19.74
C ILE A 1033 -35.32 5.61 20.62
N ILE A 1034 -34.85 4.83 21.61
CA ILE A 1034 -33.76 5.25 22.50
C ILE A 1034 -32.45 5.48 21.73
N ALA A 1035 -32.16 4.64 20.72
CA ALA A 1035 -31.02 4.88 19.85
C ALA A 1035 -31.17 6.23 19.11
N LYS A 1036 -32.33 6.52 18.51
CA LYS A 1036 -32.56 7.82 17.88
C LYS A 1036 -32.43 8.99 18.87
N ASP A 1037 -32.82 8.82 20.13
CA ASP A 1037 -32.63 9.82 21.19
C ASP A 1037 -31.15 10.05 21.54
N ILE A 1038 -30.30 9.02 21.46
CA ILE A 1038 -28.85 9.16 21.66
C ILE A 1038 -28.22 9.95 20.49
N ILE A 1039 -28.61 9.70 19.24
CA ILE A 1039 -28.18 10.53 18.09
C ILE A 1039 -28.61 11.98 18.32
N HIS A 1040 -29.85 12.19 18.77
CA HIS A 1040 -30.37 13.52 19.06
C HIS A 1040 -29.54 14.25 20.13
N LEU A 1041 -29.16 13.57 21.21
CA LEU A 1041 -28.27 14.10 22.23
C LEU A 1041 -26.92 14.53 21.63
N ILE A 1042 -26.29 13.69 20.81
CA ILE A 1042 -24.98 13.98 20.20
C ILE A 1042 -25.08 15.21 19.27
N LEU A 1043 -26.12 15.30 18.46
CA LEU A 1043 -26.35 16.44 17.57
C LEU A 1043 -26.59 17.75 18.36
N CYS A 1044 -27.33 17.69 19.48
CA CYS A 1044 -27.51 18.85 20.35
C CYS A 1044 -26.19 19.28 21.02
N LEU A 1045 -25.34 18.31 21.42
CA LEU A 1045 -24.02 18.61 21.97
C LEU A 1045 -23.09 19.23 20.94
N GLN A 1046 -23.10 18.72 19.70
CA GLN A 1046 -22.38 19.34 18.58
C GLN A 1046 -22.80 20.81 18.40
N GLU A 1047 -24.10 21.11 18.36
CA GLU A 1047 -24.60 22.47 18.21
C GLU A 1047 -24.21 23.36 19.40
N LEU A 1048 -24.36 22.86 20.63
CA LEU A 1048 -23.99 23.59 21.85
C LEU A 1048 -22.50 23.96 21.84
N ILE A 1049 -21.63 22.98 21.57
CA ILE A 1049 -20.18 23.14 21.63
C ILE A 1049 -19.68 24.04 20.51
N ASN A 1050 -20.22 23.92 19.30
CA ASN A 1050 -19.84 24.76 18.17
C ASN A 1050 -20.12 26.26 18.42
N ASN A 1051 -21.17 26.56 19.17
CA ASN A 1051 -21.60 27.93 19.47
C ASN A 1051 -21.12 28.47 20.83
N ASP A 1052 -20.37 27.70 21.63
CA ASP A 1052 -19.79 28.18 22.89
C ASP A 1052 -18.32 28.62 22.68
N PRO A 1053 -18.03 29.94 22.61
CA PRO A 1053 -16.68 30.42 22.31
C PRO A 1053 -15.65 30.13 23.41
N GLN A 1054 -16.08 29.76 24.62
CA GLN A 1054 -15.16 29.31 25.67
C GLN A 1054 -14.73 27.85 25.49
N VAL A 1055 -15.48 27.06 24.72
CA VAL A 1055 -15.28 25.61 24.60
C VAL A 1055 -14.82 25.19 23.22
N SER A 1056 -15.35 25.81 22.16
CA SER A 1056 -15.07 25.44 20.78
C SER A 1056 -13.59 25.43 20.36
N PRO A 1057 -12.66 26.21 20.97
CA PRO A 1057 -11.23 26.09 20.69
C PRO A 1057 -10.58 24.82 21.26
N TYR A 1058 -11.22 24.16 22.23
CA TYR A 1058 -10.66 23.07 23.03
C TYR A 1058 -11.37 21.74 22.81
N LEU A 1059 -12.67 21.78 22.47
CA LEU A 1059 -13.49 20.60 22.27
C LEU A 1059 -14.41 20.80 21.06
N LYS A 1060 -14.47 19.79 20.21
CA LYS A 1060 -15.39 19.68 19.07
C LYS A 1060 -16.09 18.32 19.11
N VAL A 1061 -17.34 18.31 18.65
CA VAL A 1061 -18.14 17.09 18.47
C VAL A 1061 -18.67 17.08 17.05
N VAL A 1062 -18.53 15.96 16.37
CA VAL A 1062 -18.98 15.76 14.99
C VAL A 1062 -19.78 14.48 14.89
N MET A 1063 -21.02 14.57 14.42
CA MET A 1063 -21.83 13.44 13.97
C MET A 1063 -21.78 13.36 12.44
N VAL A 1064 -21.06 12.37 11.93
CA VAL A 1064 -20.99 12.08 10.50
C VAL A 1064 -22.33 11.52 10.05
N GLU A 1065 -22.95 12.20 9.09
CA GLU A 1065 -24.22 11.81 8.49
C GLU A 1065 -24.00 10.59 7.58
N ASP A 1066 -24.98 9.69 7.50
CA ASP A 1066 -25.02 8.55 6.57
C ASP A 1066 -23.76 7.68 6.55
N TYR A 1067 -23.22 7.36 7.72
CA TYR A 1067 -22.04 6.50 7.84
C TYR A 1067 -22.18 5.20 7.01
N ASN A 1068 -21.19 4.97 6.14
CA ASN A 1068 -21.10 3.85 5.19
C ASN A 1068 -19.63 3.41 5.01
N VAL A 1069 -19.33 2.56 4.02
CA VAL A 1069 -17.97 2.08 3.79
C VAL A 1069 -17.05 3.21 3.32
N THR A 1070 -17.52 4.02 2.36
CA THR A 1070 -16.76 5.14 1.79
C THR A 1070 -16.35 6.14 2.88
N LYS A 1071 -17.27 6.51 3.78
CA LYS A 1071 -16.98 7.41 4.91
C LYS A 1071 -15.99 6.79 5.89
N ALA A 1072 -16.09 5.48 6.12
CA ALA A 1072 -15.14 4.77 6.98
C ALA A 1072 -13.70 4.79 6.42
N GLU A 1073 -13.53 4.74 5.11
CA GLU A 1073 -12.22 4.78 4.43
C GLU A 1073 -11.48 6.12 4.65
N VAL A 1074 -12.20 7.21 4.97
CA VAL A 1074 -11.59 8.50 5.34
C VAL A 1074 -11.43 8.65 6.86
N LEU A 1075 -12.42 8.17 7.64
CA LEU A 1075 -12.41 8.29 9.11
C LEU A 1075 -11.34 7.42 9.78
N ILE A 1076 -11.17 6.19 9.31
CA ILE A 1076 -10.27 5.22 9.95
C ILE A 1076 -8.80 5.62 9.87
N PRO A 1077 -8.25 6.02 8.71
CA PRO A 1077 -6.85 6.44 8.60
C PRO A 1077 -6.50 7.69 9.43
N ALA A 1078 -7.48 8.57 9.68
CA ALA A 1078 -7.30 9.82 10.41
C ALA A 1078 -7.41 9.67 11.95
N CYS A 1079 -7.83 8.50 12.44
CA CYS A 1079 -8.12 8.30 13.86
C CYS A 1079 -6.86 8.21 14.73
N ASP A 1080 -6.85 8.91 15.85
CA ASP A 1080 -5.84 8.78 16.89
C ASP A 1080 -6.28 7.74 17.94
N ILE A 1081 -7.51 7.90 18.46
CA ILE A 1081 -8.08 7.03 19.51
C ILE A 1081 -9.34 6.34 18.99
N SER A 1082 -9.30 5.01 19.03
CA SER A 1082 -10.40 4.15 18.56
C SER A 1082 -11.31 3.74 19.71
N GLU A 1083 -12.55 4.22 19.71
CA GLU A 1083 -13.53 3.96 20.77
C GLU A 1083 -14.22 2.59 20.61
N GLN A 1084 -13.82 1.62 21.45
CA GLN A 1084 -14.28 0.24 21.46
C GLN A 1084 -14.94 -0.14 22.79
N ILE A 1085 -15.88 0.72 23.20
CA ILE A 1085 -16.44 0.79 24.55
C ILE A 1085 -17.75 0.03 24.74
N SER A 1086 -17.96 -1.08 24.03
CA SER A 1086 -19.21 -1.85 24.24
C SER A 1086 -19.25 -2.42 25.66
N LEU A 1087 -20.43 -2.72 26.20
CA LEU A 1087 -20.49 -3.39 27.50
C LEU A 1087 -19.84 -4.78 27.38
N ALA A 1088 -18.96 -5.15 28.30
CA ALA A 1088 -18.35 -6.47 28.28
C ALA A 1088 -19.41 -7.58 28.27
N SER A 1089 -19.17 -8.70 27.58
CA SER A 1089 -20.12 -9.78 27.26
C SER A 1089 -21.15 -9.47 26.16
N LYS A 1090 -21.01 -8.38 25.40
CA LYS A 1090 -22.02 -7.98 24.38
C LYS A 1090 -21.45 -7.82 22.97
N GLU A 1091 -20.14 -7.59 22.81
CA GLU A 1091 -19.49 -7.57 21.50
C GLU A 1091 -18.89 -8.93 21.18
N ALA A 1092 -19.45 -9.64 20.18
CA ALA A 1092 -18.96 -10.97 19.80
C ALA A 1092 -17.53 -10.95 19.23
N SER A 1093 -17.12 -9.85 18.60
CA SER A 1093 -15.80 -9.67 18.01
C SER A 1093 -15.56 -8.19 17.74
N GLY A 1094 -16.18 -7.65 16.69
CA GLY A 1094 -15.90 -6.30 16.19
C GLY A 1094 -14.80 -6.34 15.13
N THR A 1095 -15.04 -5.71 13.98
CA THR A 1095 -14.05 -5.58 12.90
C THR A 1095 -13.60 -4.13 12.70
N GLY A 1096 -14.28 -3.15 13.32
CA GLY A 1096 -13.88 -1.75 13.28
C GLY A 1096 -12.55 -1.52 14.02
N ASN A 1097 -12.41 -2.10 15.21
CA ASN A 1097 -11.17 -2.11 16.00
C ASN A 1097 -9.96 -2.62 15.20
N MET A 1098 -10.12 -3.72 14.44
CA MET A 1098 -9.06 -4.28 13.59
C MET A 1098 -8.60 -3.28 12.52
N LYS A 1099 -9.53 -2.52 11.91
CA LYS A 1099 -9.20 -1.52 10.88
C LYS A 1099 -8.45 -0.34 11.48
N PHE A 1100 -8.87 0.10 12.66
CA PHE A 1100 -8.22 1.16 13.40
C PHE A 1100 -6.81 0.78 13.84
N MET A 1101 -6.64 -0.42 14.40
CA MET A 1101 -5.35 -0.99 14.76
C MET A 1101 -4.38 -1.02 13.56
N LEU A 1102 -4.84 -1.52 12.41
CA LEU A 1102 -4.06 -1.57 11.16
C LEU A 1102 -3.62 -0.18 10.66
N ASN A 1103 -4.40 0.86 10.96
CA ASN A 1103 -4.13 2.24 10.55
C ASN A 1103 -3.45 3.07 11.66
N GLY A 1104 -2.91 2.42 12.68
CA GLY A 1104 -2.15 3.06 13.75
C GLY A 1104 -2.99 3.94 14.67
N ALA A 1105 -4.26 3.63 14.88
CA ALA A 1105 -5.04 4.21 15.97
C ALA A 1105 -4.88 3.34 17.23
N VAL A 1106 -4.74 3.97 18.39
CA VAL A 1106 -4.63 3.26 19.68
C VAL A 1106 -6.04 3.03 20.22
N THR A 1107 -6.31 1.80 20.67
CA THR A 1107 -7.65 1.42 21.14
C THR A 1107 -7.89 1.89 22.58
N LEU A 1108 -9.06 2.49 22.80
CA LEU A 1108 -9.65 2.71 24.12
C LEU A 1108 -10.92 1.84 24.20
N GLY A 1109 -10.97 0.88 25.12
CA GLY A 1109 -12.08 -0.07 25.11
C GLY A 1109 -12.19 -0.95 26.33
N THR A 1110 -13.26 -1.74 26.36
CA THR A 1110 -13.44 -2.81 27.36
C THR A 1110 -12.71 -4.08 26.94
N LEU A 1111 -12.44 -4.95 27.91
CA LEU A 1111 -11.95 -6.31 27.67
C LEU A 1111 -13.09 -7.22 27.16
N ASP A 1112 -13.51 -6.99 25.91
CA ASP A 1112 -14.59 -7.70 25.24
C ASP A 1112 -14.34 -7.86 23.74
N GLY A 1113 -14.97 -8.86 23.12
CA GLY A 1113 -14.80 -9.15 21.70
C GLY A 1113 -13.33 -9.27 21.29
N ALA A 1114 -12.98 -8.72 20.13
CA ALA A 1114 -11.63 -8.75 19.57
C ALA A 1114 -10.64 -7.82 20.29
N ASN A 1115 -11.08 -6.99 21.24
CA ASN A 1115 -10.15 -6.19 22.05
C ASN A 1115 -9.29 -7.08 22.95
N VAL A 1116 -9.77 -8.27 23.31
CA VAL A 1116 -9.00 -9.27 24.05
C VAL A 1116 -7.81 -9.73 23.19
N GLU A 1117 -8.08 -10.20 21.96
CA GLU A 1117 -7.00 -10.60 21.05
C GLU A 1117 -6.07 -9.43 20.70
N ILE A 1118 -6.58 -8.19 20.53
CA ILE A 1118 -5.73 -7.02 20.30
C ILE A 1118 -4.79 -6.82 21.50
N SER A 1119 -5.32 -6.81 22.73
CA SER A 1119 -4.54 -6.64 23.95
C SER A 1119 -3.46 -7.71 24.10
N ASP A 1120 -3.79 -8.98 23.83
CA ASP A 1120 -2.84 -10.09 23.91
C ASP A 1120 -1.69 -9.95 22.90
N LEU A 1121 -1.98 -9.38 21.73
CA LEU A 1121 -0.99 -9.20 20.66
C LEU A 1121 -0.10 -7.97 20.87
N VAL A 1122 -0.68 -6.85 21.29
CA VAL A 1122 0.04 -5.56 21.39
C VAL A 1122 0.67 -5.33 22.76
N GLY A 1123 0.21 -6.02 23.81
CA GLY A 1123 0.65 -5.75 25.18
C GLY A 1123 -0.14 -4.61 25.84
N GLY A 1124 -0.32 -4.70 27.16
CA GLY A 1124 -1.20 -3.80 27.93
C GLY A 1124 -0.77 -2.33 27.94
N GLU A 1125 0.48 -2.02 27.58
CA GLU A 1125 0.98 -0.65 27.49
C GLU A 1125 0.59 0.07 26.17
N ASN A 1126 0.16 -0.70 25.16
CA ASN A 1126 -0.17 -0.22 23.81
C ASN A 1126 -1.68 -0.18 23.53
N ILE A 1127 -2.51 -0.32 24.56
CA ILE A 1127 -3.98 -0.27 24.53
C ILE A 1127 -4.50 0.27 25.88
N TYR A 1128 -5.60 1.03 25.87
CA TYR A 1128 -6.21 1.53 27.10
C TYR A 1128 -7.48 0.74 27.42
N LEU A 1129 -7.39 -0.14 28.42
CA LEU A 1129 -8.50 -0.98 28.86
C LEU A 1129 -9.16 -0.43 30.14
N PHE A 1130 -10.48 -0.56 30.23
CA PHE A 1130 -11.24 -0.15 31.40
C PHE A 1130 -12.53 -0.97 31.60
N GLY A 1131 -13.19 -0.73 32.73
CA GLY A 1131 -14.51 -1.26 33.05
C GLY A 1131 -14.48 -2.68 33.58
N GLU A 1132 -15.67 -3.19 33.89
CA GLU A 1132 -15.82 -4.54 34.40
C GLU A 1132 -15.59 -5.64 33.35
N THR A 1133 -15.13 -6.81 33.81
CA THR A 1133 -14.95 -8.00 32.96
C THR A 1133 -16.29 -8.62 32.56
N SER A 1134 -16.29 -9.41 31.48
CA SER A 1134 -17.46 -10.16 31.00
C SER A 1134 -18.14 -10.97 32.12
N ASP A 1135 -17.36 -11.67 32.96
CA ASP A 1135 -17.89 -12.46 34.09
C ASP A 1135 -18.59 -11.61 35.15
N GLN A 1136 -18.08 -10.40 35.44
CA GLN A 1136 -18.70 -9.50 36.39
C GLN A 1136 -20.04 -8.97 35.86
N VAL A 1137 -20.07 -8.53 34.59
CA VAL A 1137 -21.29 -8.07 33.92
C VAL A 1137 -22.35 -9.18 33.85
N ILE A 1138 -21.96 -10.40 33.48
CA ILE A 1138 -22.87 -11.56 33.45
C ILE A 1138 -23.45 -11.83 34.85
N ARG A 1139 -22.63 -11.76 35.91
CA ARG A 1139 -23.10 -11.90 37.29
C ARG A 1139 -24.10 -10.80 37.69
N HIS A 1140 -23.92 -9.58 37.22
CA HIS A 1140 -24.88 -8.49 37.46
C HIS A 1140 -26.24 -8.78 36.82
N TYR A 1141 -26.27 -9.29 35.59
CA TYR A 1141 -27.53 -9.72 34.96
C TYR A 1141 -28.17 -10.90 35.69
N GLN A 1142 -27.39 -11.92 36.07
CA GLN A 1142 -27.90 -13.10 36.79
C GLN A 1142 -28.50 -12.75 38.16
N LYS A 1143 -27.87 -11.82 38.89
CA LYS A 1143 -28.34 -11.37 40.21
C LYS A 1143 -29.42 -10.30 40.13
N ALA A 1144 -29.57 -9.65 38.98
CA ALA A 1144 -30.40 -8.47 38.80
C ALA A 1144 -30.15 -7.39 39.88
N ASP A 1145 -28.87 -7.15 40.20
CA ASP A 1145 -28.45 -6.29 41.32
C ASP A 1145 -27.96 -4.90 40.88
N TYR A 1146 -27.79 -4.66 39.57
CA TYR A 1146 -27.46 -3.36 39.00
C TYR A 1146 -28.63 -2.37 39.12
N ILE A 1147 -28.40 -1.21 39.74
CA ILE A 1147 -29.38 -0.12 39.89
C ILE A 1147 -28.69 1.19 39.55
N SER A 1148 -28.89 1.69 38.33
CA SER A 1148 -28.23 2.89 37.80
C SER A 1148 -28.44 4.14 38.67
N LYS A 1149 -29.64 4.30 39.25
CA LYS A 1149 -29.95 5.39 40.18
C LYS A 1149 -29.01 5.47 41.40
N ARG A 1150 -28.43 4.34 41.85
CA ARG A 1150 -27.45 4.35 42.95
C ARG A 1150 -26.13 4.99 42.53
N TYR A 1151 -25.68 4.75 41.29
CA TYR A 1151 -24.50 5.40 40.71
C TYR A 1151 -24.72 6.91 40.60
N TYR A 1152 -25.88 7.31 40.06
CA TYR A 1152 -26.30 8.71 40.00
C TYR A 1152 -26.35 9.41 41.38
N GLN A 1153 -26.79 8.72 42.43
CA GLN A 1153 -26.87 9.30 43.78
C GLN A 1153 -25.53 9.36 44.51
N LYS A 1154 -24.57 8.50 44.14
CA LYS A 1154 -23.30 8.33 44.84
C LYS A 1154 -22.18 9.20 44.27
N ASP A 1155 -22.21 9.48 42.97
CA ASP A 1155 -21.12 10.16 42.26
C ASP A 1155 -21.60 11.49 41.65
N ASP A 1156 -20.95 12.58 42.06
CA ASP A 1156 -21.32 13.93 41.63
C ASP A 1156 -21.06 14.19 40.14
N ASP A 1157 -20.05 13.55 39.54
CA ASP A 1157 -19.75 13.74 38.12
C ASP A 1157 -20.81 13.06 37.25
N ILE A 1158 -21.22 11.84 37.63
CA ILE A 1158 -22.35 11.15 36.99
C ILE A 1158 -23.62 12.00 37.09
N LYS A 1159 -23.90 12.52 38.29
CA LYS A 1159 -25.08 13.35 38.54
C LYS A 1159 -25.10 14.58 37.65
N LYS A 1160 -24.01 15.35 37.64
CA LYS A 1160 -23.87 16.57 36.84
C LYS A 1160 -23.97 16.29 35.34
N ALA A 1161 -23.34 15.22 34.86
CA ALA A 1161 -23.38 14.86 33.44
C ALA A 1161 -24.80 14.46 33.00
N LEU A 1162 -25.51 13.68 33.83
CA LEU A 1162 -26.86 13.23 33.52
C LEU A 1162 -27.88 14.37 33.62
N ASP A 1163 -27.84 15.18 34.68
CA ASP A 1163 -28.75 16.33 34.84
C ASP A 1163 -28.55 17.37 33.72
N PHE A 1164 -27.36 17.47 33.15
CA PHE A 1164 -27.08 18.38 32.04
C PHE A 1164 -27.89 18.07 30.77
N ILE A 1165 -28.23 16.81 30.52
CA ILE A 1165 -29.05 16.37 29.37
C ILE A 1165 -30.39 17.11 29.35
N ILE A 1166 -30.95 17.42 30.52
CA ILE A 1166 -32.22 18.11 30.71
C ILE A 1166 -32.05 19.56 31.19
N SER A 1167 -30.85 20.13 31.08
CA SER A 1167 -30.59 21.53 31.41
C SER A 1167 -31.33 22.48 30.46
N GLU A 1168 -31.55 23.72 30.89
CA GLU A 1168 -32.17 24.75 30.05
C GLU A 1168 -31.43 24.94 28.72
N ARG A 1169 -30.10 24.80 28.71
CA ARG A 1169 -29.27 24.93 27.50
C ARG A 1169 -29.56 23.81 26.49
N MET A 1170 -29.57 22.56 26.95
CA MET A 1170 -29.87 21.42 26.07
C MET A 1170 -31.32 21.44 25.59
N LEU A 1171 -32.26 21.81 26.47
CA LEU A 1171 -33.68 21.93 26.14
C LEU A 1171 -34.00 23.12 25.20
N ALA A 1172 -33.13 24.12 25.11
CA ALA A 1172 -33.27 25.22 24.16
C ALA A 1172 -32.86 24.83 22.73
N ILE A 1173 -31.99 23.82 22.59
CA ILE A 1173 -31.49 23.33 21.30
C ILE A 1173 -32.34 22.14 20.82
N GLY A 1174 -32.54 21.15 21.70
CA GLY A 1174 -33.14 19.87 21.37
C GLY A 1174 -34.63 19.75 21.68
N GLN A 1175 -35.20 18.62 21.29
CA GLN A 1175 -36.58 18.23 21.58
C GLN A 1175 -36.70 17.73 23.01
N LYS A 1176 -37.54 18.40 23.81
CA LYS A 1176 -37.76 18.09 25.23
C LYS A 1176 -38.14 16.63 25.47
N GLU A 1177 -38.98 16.06 24.62
CA GLU A 1177 -39.44 14.67 24.80
C GLU A 1177 -38.28 13.67 24.69
N ASN A 1178 -37.46 13.78 23.64
CA ASN A 1178 -36.32 12.89 23.38
C ASN A 1178 -35.29 12.96 24.51
N LEU A 1179 -34.88 14.17 24.90
CA LEU A 1179 -33.89 14.37 25.97
C LEU A 1179 -34.41 13.88 27.33
N GLN A 1180 -35.68 14.15 27.67
CA GLN A 1180 -36.27 13.67 28.92
C GLN A 1180 -36.46 12.15 28.95
N ARG A 1181 -36.80 11.54 27.81
CA ARG A 1181 -36.93 10.08 27.70
C ARG A 1181 -35.58 9.41 27.88
N LEU A 1182 -34.53 9.87 27.20
CA LEU A 1182 -33.18 9.33 27.34
C LEU A 1182 -32.64 9.51 28.77
N TYR A 1183 -32.81 10.71 29.36
CA TYR A 1183 -32.45 10.96 30.76
C TYR A 1183 -33.11 9.94 31.71
N LYS A 1184 -34.41 9.71 31.56
CA LYS A 1184 -35.15 8.76 32.39
C LYS A 1184 -34.74 7.31 32.13
N GLU A 1185 -34.42 6.95 30.89
CA GLU A 1185 -33.95 5.61 30.53
C GLU A 1185 -32.62 5.31 31.25
N ILE A 1186 -31.64 6.21 31.17
CA ILE A 1186 -30.35 6.03 31.84
C ILE A 1186 -30.52 6.09 33.38
N LEU A 1187 -31.33 7.01 33.91
CA LEU A 1187 -31.50 7.16 35.36
C LEU A 1187 -32.21 5.97 36.01
N ASN A 1188 -33.21 5.39 35.36
CA ASN A 1188 -34.10 4.41 35.98
C ASN A 1188 -33.89 2.97 35.51
N LYS A 1189 -33.30 2.77 34.32
CA LYS A 1189 -33.14 1.45 33.71
C LYS A 1189 -31.69 1.16 33.35
N ASP A 1190 -31.10 1.92 32.42
CA ASP A 1190 -29.72 1.76 31.92
C ASP A 1190 -29.34 0.28 31.77
N TRP A 1191 -30.11 -0.45 30.97
CA TRP A 1191 -30.01 -1.90 30.88
C TRP A 1191 -28.61 -2.38 30.51
N PHE A 1192 -27.86 -1.56 29.76
CA PHE A 1192 -26.49 -1.84 29.32
C PHE A 1192 -25.43 -1.11 30.15
N MET A 1193 -25.76 -0.76 31.40
CA MET A 1193 -24.80 -0.41 32.45
C MET A 1193 -23.82 0.69 32.04
N SER A 1194 -24.32 1.74 31.39
CA SER A 1194 -23.51 2.89 30.97
C SER A 1194 -22.89 3.61 32.18
N LEU A 1195 -23.61 3.68 33.31
CA LEU A 1195 -23.11 4.35 34.52
C LEU A 1195 -22.16 3.48 35.36
N LEU A 1196 -22.12 2.16 35.11
CA LEU A 1196 -21.24 1.24 35.81
C LEU A 1196 -19.76 1.58 35.57
N ASP A 1197 -19.37 1.71 34.30
CA ASP A 1197 -17.98 1.89 33.89
C ASP A 1197 -17.58 3.37 33.71
N PHE A 1198 -18.50 4.32 33.93
CA PHE A 1198 -18.29 5.72 33.52
C PHE A 1198 -17.06 6.39 34.14
N LYS A 1199 -16.77 6.11 35.42
CA LYS A 1199 -15.59 6.69 36.10
C LYS A 1199 -14.29 6.07 35.61
N ASP A 1200 -14.28 4.76 35.39
CA ASP A 1200 -13.10 4.06 34.84
C ASP A 1200 -12.84 4.47 33.39
N TYR A 1201 -13.91 4.72 32.63
CA TYR A 1201 -13.86 5.27 31.29
C TYR A 1201 -13.23 6.67 31.27
N ILE A 1202 -13.68 7.58 32.14
CA ILE A 1202 -13.05 8.91 32.30
C ILE A 1202 -11.56 8.73 32.59
N ARG A 1203 -11.20 7.89 33.58
CA ARG A 1203 -9.80 7.65 33.94
C ARG A 1203 -8.96 7.22 32.74
N ALA A 1204 -9.36 6.15 32.05
CA ALA A 1204 -8.60 5.60 30.93
C ALA A 1204 -8.52 6.55 29.73
N ARG A 1205 -9.56 7.36 29.51
CA ARG A 1205 -9.59 8.35 28.42
C ARG A 1205 -8.68 9.54 28.70
N GLU A 1206 -8.69 10.08 29.92
CA GLU A 1206 -7.78 11.16 30.33
C GLU A 1206 -6.32 10.68 30.36
N GLU A 1207 -6.08 9.42 30.71
CA GLU A 1207 -4.76 8.76 30.59
C GLU A 1207 -4.30 8.74 29.13
N ALA A 1208 -5.14 8.28 28.20
CA ALA A 1208 -4.83 8.30 26.77
C ALA A 1208 -4.55 9.71 26.23
N TYR A 1209 -5.31 10.72 26.66
CA TYR A 1209 -5.07 12.11 26.27
C TYR A 1209 -3.77 12.68 26.85
N THR A 1210 -3.38 12.23 28.05
CA THR A 1210 -2.12 12.61 28.67
C THR A 1210 -0.93 11.99 27.93
N ASP A 1211 -1.00 10.70 27.64
CA ASP A 1211 0.04 9.97 26.89
C ASP A 1211 0.19 10.48 25.46
N TYR A 1212 -0.89 10.98 24.83
CA TYR A 1212 -0.84 11.57 23.49
C TYR A 1212 0.10 12.79 23.41
N LYS A 1213 0.43 13.44 24.54
CA LYS A 1213 1.37 14.57 24.59
C LYS A 1213 2.80 14.14 24.25
N ASP A 1214 3.20 12.93 24.66
CA ASP A 1214 4.46 12.33 24.22
C ASP A 1214 4.26 11.77 22.80
N ARG A 1215 4.57 12.59 21.79
CA ARG A 1215 4.31 12.22 20.39
C ARG A 1215 5.12 10.99 19.97
N LEU A 1216 6.37 10.85 20.41
CA LEU A 1216 7.20 9.70 20.04
C LEU A 1216 6.76 8.44 20.79
N GLY A 1217 6.47 8.53 22.09
CA GLY A 1217 5.88 7.43 22.85
C GLY A 1217 4.52 7.00 22.29
N TRP A 1218 3.69 7.94 21.82
CA TRP A 1218 2.44 7.62 21.14
C TRP A 1218 2.68 6.91 19.80
N ALA A 1219 3.61 7.41 18.99
CA ALA A 1219 3.98 6.79 17.72
C ALA A 1219 4.52 5.36 17.90
N GLU A 1220 5.25 5.11 18.98
CA GLU A 1220 5.70 3.77 19.36
C GLU A 1220 4.49 2.83 19.56
N LYS A 1221 3.47 3.26 20.31
CA LYS A 1221 2.21 2.50 20.48
C LYS A 1221 1.52 2.26 19.14
N MET A 1222 1.48 3.28 18.26
CA MET A 1222 0.91 3.15 16.91
C MET A 1222 1.63 2.08 16.09
N LEU A 1223 2.97 2.11 16.06
CA LEU A 1223 3.78 1.16 15.30
C LEU A 1223 3.61 -0.27 15.82
N VAL A 1224 3.56 -0.46 17.15
CA VAL A 1224 3.29 -1.78 17.74
C VAL A 1224 1.93 -2.31 17.28
N ASN A 1225 0.88 -1.49 17.32
CA ASN A 1225 -0.45 -1.86 16.84
C ASN A 1225 -0.41 -2.29 15.36
N ILE A 1226 0.22 -1.51 14.48
CA ILE A 1226 0.34 -1.83 13.04
C ILE A 1226 1.10 -3.16 12.86
N SER A 1227 2.23 -3.32 13.56
CA SER A 1227 3.09 -4.52 13.41
C SER A 1227 2.38 -5.83 13.77
N LYS A 1228 1.39 -5.76 14.65
CA LYS A 1228 0.61 -6.92 15.13
C LYS A 1228 -0.72 -7.10 14.44
N ALA A 1229 -1.16 -6.13 13.63
CA ALA A 1229 -2.44 -6.17 12.93
C ALA A 1229 -2.51 -7.31 11.90
N GLY A 1230 -1.38 -7.86 11.45
CA GLY A 1230 -1.30 -8.97 10.50
C GLY A 1230 -2.15 -10.19 10.84
N TYR A 1231 -2.35 -10.47 12.13
CA TYR A 1231 -3.22 -11.54 12.63
C TYR A 1231 -4.70 -11.37 12.23
N PHE A 1232 -5.16 -10.13 12.11
CA PHE A 1232 -6.54 -9.78 11.79
C PHE A 1232 -6.82 -9.67 10.28
N SER A 1233 -5.93 -10.19 9.43
CA SER A 1233 -6.25 -10.38 8.01
C SER A 1233 -7.38 -11.39 7.83
N SER A 1234 -8.36 -11.06 6.99
CA SER A 1234 -9.39 -12.02 6.59
C SER A 1234 -8.82 -13.19 5.79
N ASP A 1235 -7.65 -13.07 5.16
CA ASP A 1235 -7.01 -14.20 4.48
C ASP A 1235 -6.61 -15.30 5.47
N ARG A 1236 -6.03 -14.91 6.61
CA ARG A 1236 -5.72 -15.85 7.70
C ARG A 1236 -6.99 -16.54 8.19
N THR A 1237 -8.05 -15.77 8.39
CA THR A 1237 -9.35 -16.30 8.83
C THR A 1237 -9.89 -17.31 7.82
N ILE A 1238 -9.86 -17.00 6.52
CA ILE A 1238 -10.32 -17.89 5.45
C ILE A 1238 -9.46 -19.15 5.34
N ARG A 1239 -8.13 -19.06 5.50
CA ARG A 1239 -7.27 -20.24 5.58
C ARG A 1239 -7.72 -21.18 6.71
N GLU A 1240 -7.99 -20.66 7.90
CA GLU A 1240 -8.49 -21.49 9.01
C GLU A 1240 -9.86 -22.11 8.72
N TYR A 1241 -10.80 -21.36 8.13
CA TYR A 1241 -12.11 -21.90 7.72
C TYR A 1241 -11.93 -23.03 6.72
N ASN A 1242 -11.07 -22.84 5.71
CA ASN A 1242 -10.79 -23.86 4.71
C ASN A 1242 -10.11 -25.09 5.32
N GLU A 1243 -9.07 -24.88 6.13
CA GLU A 1243 -8.29 -25.92 6.79
C GLU A 1243 -9.08 -26.73 7.79
N GLN A 1244 -10.12 -26.19 8.43
CA GLN A 1244 -10.82 -26.86 9.53
C GLN A 1244 -12.26 -27.25 9.20
N ILE A 1245 -12.91 -26.55 8.27
CA ILE A 1245 -14.34 -26.72 7.96
C ILE A 1245 -14.55 -27.08 6.49
N TRP A 1246 -14.11 -26.23 5.55
CA TRP A 1246 -14.57 -26.32 4.16
C TRP A 1246 -13.81 -27.33 3.30
N LYS A 1247 -12.50 -27.46 3.49
CA LYS A 1247 -11.62 -28.41 2.77
C LYS A 1247 -11.84 -28.34 1.24
N LEU A 1248 -11.66 -27.15 0.67
CA LEU A 1248 -11.89 -26.87 -0.76
C LEU A 1248 -10.71 -27.28 -1.63
N ASP A 1249 -9.48 -27.15 -1.10
CA ASP A 1249 -8.30 -27.72 -1.75
C ASP A 1249 -8.41 -29.25 -1.66
N GLY A 1250 -8.60 -29.92 -2.81
CA GLY A 1250 -8.48 -31.38 -2.87
C GLY A 1250 -7.11 -31.82 -2.34
N ASP A 1251 -6.94 -33.12 -2.02
CA ASP A 1251 -5.67 -33.74 -1.59
C ASP A 1251 -4.53 -33.58 -2.64
N ILE A 1252 -4.05 -32.36 -2.88
CA ILE A 1252 -2.96 -32.01 -3.79
C ILE A 1252 -1.62 -31.98 -3.03
N LYS A 1253 -1.62 -32.20 -1.71
CA LYS A 1253 -0.41 -32.41 -0.91
C LYS A 1253 -0.39 -33.76 -0.20
N ARG A 1254 -0.30 -34.85 -0.98
CA ARG A 1254 0.35 -36.13 -0.59
C ARG A 1254 0.77 -36.90 -1.85
N LYS A 1255 1.72 -36.36 -2.62
CA LYS A 1255 2.62 -37.13 -3.49
C LYS A 1255 3.92 -36.40 -3.68
#